data_AF-A0A9W7SY42-F1
#
_entry.id   AF-A0A9W7SY42-F1
#
_cell.length_a   1.000
_cell.length_b   1.000
_cell.length_c   1.000
_cell.angle_alpha   90.00
_cell.angle_beta   90.00
_cell.angle_gamma   90.00
#
_symmetry.space_group_name_H-M   'P 1'
#
loop_
_entity.id
_entity.type
_entity.pdbx_description
1 polymer ?
#
loop_
_entity_poly.entity_id
_entity_poly.type
_entity_poly.pdbx_seq_one_letter_code
_entity_poly.pdbx_strand_id
1 'polypeptide(L)'
;MATTVRFLVLSDTHNFEIDAADEKYPLRLPMPKVDVVLHCGDLTQAGGTSAYKKALRMLGHFDADLKLVIAGNHDISLDAEYWQSHLEEDDEPEEHDEAVAIMTGPLAKAAKVTYLTEGRCEFTLPSGKPFSIFVSPYQPECGDWAFGYKRDEHRWQIPEDLCLTAATINISAVNTCYSAIERSRPLLHCFGHIHESCGAEVKRWDEIETIDGCAVGLSRVDESGEPGKTTLYPGKSTLMVNAAIMDVDHKPMNSPWLVDLPLTRTSVLVPDTDQMAHSDESEVADVHPKGHEVVVDENINDGPPPPGLKTTQDGVILVPQPSDDPDQPLNWSFLKKHLALAVLILETFFAKSTATFIGPAALTLAKDFHVTPIQGTYIASATAIVPAIAPLIWIPLSQRLGRRPIMLIGTFLSMLFNVGFARSQTYAQALVCRLFGYAMASAGLCITPAAISDMFFAHEKGKRIGMNSYLLVVAPYLGGVMGGAMQYNPHLGWRWAMNIAAMIYAFLFVALLLFETIYSPKPTSSTTHTLYHRLGFRTPRTTEPWTTTFARPYKMFAYPAVLLPSIWFSVCYATEVANTAGFPLNFGPNSRFHFNPLQIGFCYFSGFIGASLAEWIAGPVCDLVTKRHLRKAYEWHPEQLLKICWTGVVAIPTGLLVYGIELAHGMTWIAPLAGISIFAFGQEILVTVLLTYMIDAYPKQAAEVSIVFQFCMFVMAYHPPFYNQYWIEAAGSPEIPYIIWAMLPIILFPFCIGLLMWKGWEIRAKGPWGGRRRRHVEQQTAF
;
A
#
# COMPACT_ATOMS: atom_id res chain seq x y z
N MET A 1 -8.84 50.64 -27.03
CA MET A 1 -8.22 49.39 -27.52
C MET A 1 -7.79 48.59 -26.31
N ALA A 2 -8.26 47.34 -26.17
CA ALA A 2 -7.76 46.45 -25.12
C ALA A 2 -6.24 46.33 -25.29
N THR A 3 -5.48 46.61 -24.23
CA THR A 3 -4.02 46.56 -24.29
C THR A 3 -3.58 45.29 -23.57
N THR A 4 -2.92 44.39 -24.30
CA THR A 4 -2.45 43.12 -23.75
C THR A 4 -1.35 43.36 -22.73
N VAL A 5 -1.44 42.68 -21.59
CA VAL A 5 -0.41 42.61 -20.54
C VAL A 5 0.14 41.19 -20.52
N ARG A 6 1.47 41.06 -20.56
CA ARG A 6 2.16 39.77 -20.52
C ARG A 6 2.57 39.42 -19.09
N PHE A 7 2.00 38.34 -18.56
CA PHE A 7 2.32 37.79 -17.25
C PHE A 7 3.27 36.59 -17.36
N LEU A 8 4.24 36.51 -16.46
CA LEU A 8 4.95 35.28 -16.11
C LEU A 8 4.39 34.77 -14.79
N VAL A 9 3.71 33.64 -14.80
CA VAL A 9 3.08 33.03 -13.62
C VAL A 9 3.88 31.83 -13.17
N LEU A 10 4.24 31.80 -11.90
CA LEU A 10 4.95 30.70 -11.23
C LEU A 10 4.44 30.54 -9.79
N SER A 11 4.69 29.38 -9.19
CA SER A 11 4.33 29.06 -7.82
C SER A 11 5.23 27.95 -7.28
N ASP A 12 5.24 27.74 -5.97
CA ASP A 12 5.86 26.58 -5.31
C ASP A 12 7.32 26.41 -5.73
N THR A 13 8.11 27.45 -5.52
CA THR A 13 9.53 27.48 -5.89
C THR A 13 10.44 26.91 -4.83
N HIS A 14 9.99 26.71 -3.58
CA HIS A 14 10.69 25.91 -2.55
C HIS A 14 12.20 26.14 -2.48
N ASN A 15 12.65 27.38 -2.21
CA ASN A 15 14.07 27.75 -2.12
C ASN A 15 14.90 27.61 -3.42
N PHE A 16 14.26 27.52 -4.59
CA PHE A 16 14.96 27.34 -5.86
C PHE A 16 15.96 28.46 -6.15
N GLU A 17 17.20 28.08 -6.48
CA GLU A 17 18.27 29.00 -6.85
C GLU A 17 18.49 28.96 -8.37
N ILE A 18 17.93 29.94 -9.08
CA ILE A 18 17.98 30.00 -10.54
C ILE A 18 19.40 30.14 -11.11
N ASP A 19 20.34 30.66 -10.33
CA ASP A 19 21.76 30.82 -10.71
C ASP A 19 22.50 29.49 -10.86
N ALA A 20 22.03 28.46 -10.14
CA ALA A 20 22.61 27.12 -10.14
C ALA A 20 21.76 26.12 -10.95
N ALA A 21 20.79 26.60 -11.72
CA ALA A 21 19.88 25.77 -12.48
C ALA A 21 20.60 25.04 -13.62
N ASP A 22 20.51 23.70 -13.60
CA ASP A 22 20.98 22.81 -14.67
C ASP A 22 20.22 23.09 -15.99
N GLU A 23 20.90 22.99 -17.14
CA GLU A 23 20.29 23.16 -18.48
C GLU A 23 19.10 22.22 -18.74
N LYS A 24 18.91 21.19 -17.91
CA LYS A 24 17.75 20.29 -18.03
C LYS A 24 16.44 20.87 -17.45
N TYR A 25 16.48 21.93 -16.64
CA TYR A 25 15.28 22.46 -15.97
C TYR A 25 14.61 23.58 -16.78
N PRO A 26 13.26 23.66 -16.81
CA PRO A 26 12.55 24.71 -17.54
C PRO A 26 12.72 26.12 -16.96
N LEU A 27 12.72 26.25 -15.63
CA LEU A 27 12.97 27.54 -14.96
C LEU A 27 14.48 27.81 -14.92
N ARG A 28 14.99 28.56 -15.90
CA ARG A 28 16.42 28.90 -16.04
C ARG A 28 16.62 30.21 -16.78
N LEU A 29 17.81 30.79 -16.64
CA LEU A 29 18.18 32.02 -17.37
C LEU A 29 18.69 31.71 -18.79
N PRO A 30 18.48 32.62 -19.77
CA PRO A 30 17.69 33.85 -19.67
C PRO A 30 16.18 33.57 -19.76
N MET A 31 15.38 34.32 -18.98
CA MET A 31 13.92 34.31 -19.07
C MET A 31 13.41 35.40 -20.02
N PRO A 32 12.24 35.21 -20.67
CA PRO A 32 11.65 36.21 -21.54
C PRO A 32 11.28 37.48 -20.77
N LYS A 33 11.39 38.62 -21.43
CA LYS A 33 10.88 39.89 -20.91
C LYS A 33 9.35 39.86 -20.83
N VAL A 34 8.80 40.23 -19.68
CA VAL A 34 7.36 40.27 -19.40
C VAL A 34 6.98 41.61 -18.76
N ASP A 35 5.68 41.93 -18.73
CA ASP A 35 5.21 43.14 -18.03
C ASP A 35 5.11 42.90 -16.52
N VAL A 36 4.59 41.73 -16.13
CA VAL A 36 4.34 41.36 -14.72
C VAL A 36 4.84 39.95 -14.43
N VAL A 37 5.56 39.77 -13.32
CA VAL A 37 5.80 38.45 -12.71
C VAL A 37 4.81 38.26 -11.56
N LEU A 38 4.15 37.12 -11.49
CA LEU A 38 3.23 36.75 -10.42
C LEU A 38 3.68 35.43 -9.79
N HIS A 39 4.02 35.47 -8.51
CA HIS A 39 4.30 34.27 -7.69
C HIS A 39 3.17 34.05 -6.68
N CYS A 40 2.52 32.89 -6.72
CA CYS A 40 1.26 32.62 -6.02
C CYS A 40 1.24 31.28 -5.24
N GLY A 41 2.27 31.03 -4.43
CA GLY A 41 2.35 29.88 -3.52
C GLY A 41 3.67 29.85 -2.76
N ASP A 42 4.21 28.66 -2.47
CA ASP A 42 5.35 28.54 -1.57
C ASP A 42 6.65 29.14 -2.15
N LEU A 43 7.16 30.22 -1.55
CA LEU A 43 8.46 30.78 -1.93
C LEU A 43 9.59 29.90 -1.41
N THR A 44 9.44 29.45 -0.16
CA THR A 44 10.41 28.73 0.63
C THR A 44 9.88 27.35 1.05
N GLN A 45 10.74 26.49 1.60
CA GLN A 45 10.32 25.17 2.09
C GLN A 45 9.79 25.19 3.53
N ALA A 46 10.15 26.20 4.33
CA ALA A 46 9.81 26.28 5.75
C ALA A 46 10.04 27.70 6.32
N GLY A 47 9.99 28.74 5.50
CA GLY A 47 10.29 30.12 5.93
C GLY A 47 11.76 30.38 6.21
N GLY A 48 12.02 31.37 7.06
CA GLY A 48 13.34 31.76 7.51
C GLY A 48 14.02 32.89 6.73
N THR A 49 14.75 33.75 7.43
CA THR A 49 15.34 34.98 6.86
C THR A 49 16.31 34.72 5.69
N SER A 50 17.10 33.65 5.76
CA SER A 50 18.01 33.27 4.67
C SER A 50 17.26 32.81 3.42
N ALA A 51 16.13 32.12 3.59
CA ALA A 51 15.34 31.58 2.49
C ALA A 51 14.67 32.72 1.70
N TYR A 52 14.08 33.71 2.39
CA TYR A 52 13.50 34.88 1.73
C TYR A 52 14.53 35.70 0.96
N LYS A 53 15.75 35.86 1.48
CA LYS A 53 16.85 36.53 0.75
C LYS A 53 17.19 35.79 -0.56
N LYS A 54 17.15 34.45 -0.56
CA LYS A 54 17.36 33.63 -1.77
C LYS A 54 16.20 33.77 -2.75
N ALA A 55 14.96 33.73 -2.27
CA ALA A 55 13.77 33.93 -3.09
C ALA A 55 13.77 35.31 -3.78
N LEU A 56 14.09 36.38 -3.05
CA LEU A 56 14.23 37.72 -3.61
C LEU A 56 15.37 37.81 -4.65
N ARG A 57 16.49 37.13 -4.42
CA ARG A 57 17.57 37.05 -5.41
C ARG A 57 17.11 36.36 -6.69
N MET A 58 16.44 35.21 -6.58
CA MET A 58 15.88 34.49 -7.71
C MET A 58 14.92 35.39 -8.52
N LEU A 59 13.92 35.97 -7.84
CA LEU A 59 12.95 36.89 -8.45
C LEU A 59 13.62 38.13 -9.06
N GLY A 60 14.73 38.58 -8.48
CA GLY A 60 15.55 39.69 -8.96
C GLY A 60 16.04 39.53 -10.40
N HIS A 61 16.27 38.29 -10.87
CA HIS A 61 16.77 38.01 -12.21
C HIS A 61 15.73 38.18 -13.33
N PHE A 62 14.43 38.17 -13.02
CA PHE A 62 13.40 38.34 -14.05
C PHE A 62 13.32 39.79 -14.53
N ASP A 63 13.32 39.98 -15.86
CA ASP A 63 13.13 41.29 -16.50
C ASP A 63 11.64 41.59 -16.64
N ALA A 64 11.10 42.30 -15.63
CA ALA A 64 9.72 42.72 -15.55
C ALA A 64 9.58 44.11 -14.91
N ASP A 65 8.54 44.84 -15.32
CA ASP A 65 8.21 46.15 -14.76
C ASP A 65 7.65 46.04 -13.34
N LEU A 66 6.92 44.95 -13.06
CA LEU A 66 6.31 44.67 -11.76
C LEU A 66 6.47 43.19 -11.39
N LYS A 67 6.84 42.89 -10.13
CA LYS A 67 6.92 41.53 -9.61
C LYS A 67 6.08 41.44 -8.33
N LEU A 68 5.02 40.65 -8.37
CA LEU A 68 4.05 40.48 -7.31
C LEU A 68 4.21 39.10 -6.69
N VAL A 69 4.23 39.06 -5.36
CA VAL A 69 4.51 37.83 -4.61
C VAL A 69 3.53 37.70 -3.45
N ILE A 70 3.01 36.50 -3.27
CA ILE A 70 2.15 36.11 -2.15
C ILE A 70 2.83 34.93 -1.45
N ALA A 71 2.70 34.84 -0.12
CA ALA A 71 3.23 33.72 0.65
C ALA A 71 2.37 32.46 0.50
N GLY A 72 3.00 31.29 0.58
CA GLY A 72 2.34 30.00 0.77
C GLY A 72 2.44 29.52 2.22
N ASN A 73 1.86 28.35 2.51
CA ASN A 73 1.84 27.79 3.87
C ASN A 73 3.21 27.27 4.33
N HIS A 74 4.15 27.08 3.41
CA HIS A 74 5.55 26.80 3.78
C HIS A 74 6.31 28.06 4.18
N ASP A 75 5.80 29.26 3.91
CA ASP A 75 6.43 30.52 4.29
C ASP A 75 6.10 30.91 5.73
N ILE A 76 6.30 29.98 6.67
CA ILE A 76 5.75 30.03 8.04
C ILE A 76 6.11 31.30 8.82
N SER A 77 7.32 31.84 8.64
CA SER A 77 7.77 33.05 9.34
C SER A 77 7.07 34.32 8.85
N LEU A 78 6.31 34.27 7.74
CA LEU A 78 5.49 35.40 7.27
C LEU A 78 4.06 35.40 7.83
N ASP A 79 3.63 34.33 8.52
CA ASP A 79 2.34 34.31 9.23
C ASP A 79 2.56 34.63 10.72
N ALA A 80 2.12 35.83 11.12
CA ALA A 80 2.27 36.31 12.49
C ALA A 80 1.53 35.44 13.52
N GLU A 81 0.32 34.98 13.20
CA GLU A 81 -0.50 34.20 14.13
C GLU A 81 0.07 32.79 14.28
N TYR A 82 0.47 32.18 13.17
CA TYR A 82 1.11 30.88 13.17
C TYR A 82 2.45 30.91 13.91
N TRP A 83 3.32 31.89 13.60
CA TRP A 83 4.63 32.02 14.24
C TRP A 83 4.52 32.15 15.76
N GLN A 84 3.64 33.01 16.26
CA GLN A 84 3.48 33.22 17.71
C GLN A 84 2.91 32.01 18.45
N SER A 85 2.10 31.18 17.77
CA SER A 85 1.43 30.03 18.39
C SER A 85 2.24 28.74 18.35
N HIS A 86 3.30 28.68 17.52
CA HIS A 86 4.10 27.47 17.27
C HIS A 86 5.60 27.65 17.53
N LEU A 87 6.00 28.63 18.36
CA LEU A 87 7.39 28.81 18.78
C LEU A 87 7.91 27.56 19.52
N GLU A 88 8.96 26.95 18.99
CA GLU A 88 9.76 25.92 19.67
C GLU A 88 10.83 26.55 20.59
N GLU A 89 11.50 25.75 21.44
CA GLU A 89 12.52 26.26 22.39
C GLU A 89 13.70 26.96 21.71
N ASP A 90 13.99 26.63 20.44
CA ASP A 90 15.11 27.15 19.66
C ASP A 90 14.72 28.32 18.72
N ASP A 91 13.44 28.71 18.64
CA ASP A 91 12.96 29.76 17.73
C ASP A 91 13.13 31.17 18.32
N GLU A 92 13.57 32.13 17.49
CA GLU A 92 13.65 33.54 17.87
C GLU A 92 12.29 34.24 17.64
N PRO A 93 11.64 34.81 18.69
CA PRO A 93 10.34 35.48 18.52
C PRO A 93 10.35 36.65 17.53
N GLU A 94 11.52 37.26 17.33
CA GLU A 94 11.74 38.41 16.44
C GLU A 94 11.85 38.02 14.96
N GLU A 95 12.00 36.73 14.64
CA GLU A 95 12.23 36.26 13.27
C GLU A 95 11.07 36.58 12.31
N HIS A 96 9.82 36.61 12.80
CA HIS A 96 8.68 37.08 12.01
C HIS A 96 8.88 38.52 11.52
N ASP A 97 9.26 39.43 12.44
CA ASP A 97 9.47 40.83 12.10
C ASP A 97 10.65 41.00 11.13
N GLU A 98 11.70 40.18 11.28
CA GLU A 98 12.83 40.15 10.35
C GLU A 98 12.43 39.64 8.96
N ALA A 99 11.64 38.56 8.88
CA ALA A 99 11.13 38.00 7.64
C ALA A 99 10.27 39.02 6.88
N VAL A 100 9.34 39.68 7.58
CA VAL A 100 8.51 40.76 7.03
C VAL A 100 9.38 41.94 6.58
N ALA A 101 10.39 42.34 7.38
CA ALA A 101 11.32 43.41 7.02
C ALA A 101 12.17 43.08 5.78
N ILE A 102 12.52 41.81 5.55
CA ILE A 102 13.22 41.37 4.34
C ILE A 102 12.29 41.49 3.12
N MET A 103 11.06 40.99 3.23
CA MET A 103 10.08 40.94 2.14
C MET A 103 9.46 42.29 1.77
N THR A 104 9.50 43.27 2.68
CA THR A 104 8.95 44.64 2.46
C THR A 104 10.03 45.74 2.42
N GLY A 105 11.26 45.41 2.81
CA GLY A 105 12.34 46.36 3.00
C GLY A 105 13.23 46.63 1.77
N PRO A 106 14.46 47.13 1.99
CA PRO A 106 15.36 47.54 0.90
C PRO A 106 15.73 46.41 -0.07
N LEU A 107 15.82 45.17 0.41
CA LEU A 107 16.17 44.01 -0.42
C LEU A 107 15.07 43.70 -1.44
N ALA A 108 13.81 43.66 -1.02
CA ALA A 108 12.67 43.47 -1.92
C ALA A 108 12.58 44.60 -2.94
N LYS A 109 12.75 45.86 -2.50
CA LYS A 109 12.79 47.03 -3.39
C LYS A 109 13.92 46.94 -4.43
N ALA A 110 15.12 46.50 -4.04
CA ALA A 110 16.24 46.30 -4.95
C ALA A 110 15.96 45.19 -5.99
N ALA A 111 15.26 44.13 -5.58
CA ALA A 111 14.81 43.06 -6.48
C ALA A 111 13.59 43.44 -7.36
N LYS A 112 13.00 44.62 -7.13
CA LYS A 112 11.71 45.08 -7.69
C LYS A 112 10.53 44.16 -7.35
N VAL A 113 10.57 43.54 -6.18
CA VAL A 113 9.52 42.64 -5.67
C VAL A 113 8.60 43.41 -4.74
N THR A 114 7.30 43.22 -4.94
CA THR A 114 6.23 43.71 -4.06
C THR A 114 5.56 42.51 -3.40
N TYR A 115 5.80 42.33 -2.11
CA TYR A 115 5.09 41.34 -1.29
C TYR A 115 3.67 41.85 -0.98
N LEU A 116 2.66 41.00 -1.21
CA LEU A 116 1.27 41.33 -1.03
C LEU A 116 0.65 40.46 0.07
N THR A 117 -0.07 41.12 0.97
CA THR A 117 -0.96 40.49 1.95
C THR A 117 -2.39 40.44 1.42
N GLU A 118 -3.26 39.68 2.08
CA GLU A 118 -4.64 39.47 1.64
C GLU A 118 -5.38 40.78 1.32
N GLY A 119 -5.99 40.85 0.13
CA GLY A 119 -6.82 41.99 -0.26
C GLY A 119 -6.77 42.35 -1.75
N ARG A 120 -7.53 43.40 -2.11
CA ARG A 120 -7.56 43.98 -3.45
C ARG A 120 -6.43 45.00 -3.61
N CYS A 121 -5.61 44.80 -4.64
CA CYS A 121 -4.52 45.69 -5.02
C CYS A 121 -4.76 46.24 -6.44
N GLU A 122 -4.43 47.50 -6.66
CA GLU A 122 -4.50 48.15 -7.98
C GLU A 122 -3.12 48.66 -8.40
N PHE A 123 -2.72 48.35 -9.62
CA PHE A 123 -1.42 48.69 -10.17
C PHE A 123 -1.57 49.43 -11.50
N THR A 124 -0.62 50.32 -11.81
CA THR A 124 -0.48 50.95 -13.12
C THR A 124 0.91 50.71 -13.64
N LEU A 125 1.02 49.99 -14.76
CA LEU A 125 2.31 49.69 -15.40
C LEU A 125 2.95 50.98 -15.97
N PRO A 126 4.28 51.03 -16.18
CA PRO A 126 4.96 52.17 -16.81
C PRO A 126 4.39 52.55 -18.18
N SER A 127 3.79 51.58 -18.87
CA SER A 127 3.05 51.78 -20.12
C SER A 127 1.72 52.54 -19.95
N GLY A 128 1.33 52.93 -18.73
CA GLY A 128 0.09 53.62 -18.39
C GLY A 128 -1.13 52.69 -18.28
N LYS A 129 -0.93 51.37 -18.28
CA LYS A 129 -1.99 50.35 -18.24
C LYS A 129 -2.37 50.01 -16.78
N PRO A 130 -3.60 50.29 -16.31
CA PRO A 130 -4.04 49.89 -14.99
C PRO A 130 -4.58 48.46 -14.96
N PHE A 131 -4.39 47.74 -13.85
CA PHE A 131 -5.07 46.47 -13.57
C PHE A 131 -5.29 46.27 -12.06
N SER A 132 -6.30 45.46 -11.72
CA SER A 132 -6.60 45.06 -10.33
C SER A 132 -6.40 43.56 -10.14
N ILE A 133 -5.92 43.18 -8.96
CA ILE A 133 -5.73 41.80 -8.53
C ILE A 133 -6.18 41.64 -7.08
N PHE A 134 -6.81 40.52 -6.76
CA PHE A 134 -7.13 40.10 -5.40
C PHE A 134 -6.20 38.95 -5.06
N VAL A 135 -5.58 39.04 -3.90
CA VAL A 135 -4.62 38.05 -3.44
C VAL A 135 -5.02 37.51 -2.08
N SER A 136 -4.75 36.24 -1.82
CA SER A 136 -4.87 35.68 -0.48
C SER A 136 -3.83 34.58 -0.29
N PRO A 137 -2.97 34.66 0.75
CA PRO A 137 -2.09 33.54 1.11
C PRO A 137 -2.85 32.42 1.85
N TYR A 138 -4.07 32.73 2.32
CA TYR A 138 -4.84 31.86 3.19
C TYR A 138 -5.46 30.67 2.46
N GLN A 139 -5.32 29.50 3.07
CA GLN A 139 -5.88 28.24 2.61
C GLN A 139 -6.65 27.52 3.73
N PRO A 140 -7.65 26.70 3.39
CA PRO A 140 -8.30 25.82 4.35
C PRO A 140 -7.30 24.93 5.08
N GLU A 141 -7.48 24.78 6.39
CA GLU A 141 -6.63 23.97 7.27
C GLU A 141 -6.41 22.56 6.69
N CYS A 142 -5.14 22.20 6.54
CA CYS A 142 -4.68 20.89 6.08
C CYS A 142 -3.44 20.49 6.88
N GLY A 143 -3.67 19.97 8.09
CA GLY A 143 -2.61 19.86 9.09
C GLY A 143 -2.39 21.19 9.79
N ASP A 144 -1.25 21.30 10.47
CA ASP A 144 -0.86 22.46 11.25
C ASP A 144 0.22 23.22 10.47
N TRP A 145 -0.21 24.18 9.64
CA TRP A 145 0.66 24.95 8.76
C TRP A 145 0.19 26.41 8.68
N ALA A 146 1.12 27.32 8.35
CA ALA A 146 0.84 28.73 8.22
C ALA A 146 -0.25 29.04 7.17
N PHE A 147 -0.87 30.19 7.33
CA PHE A 147 -1.98 30.71 6.54
C PHE A 147 -3.18 29.76 6.48
N GLY A 148 -3.40 28.95 7.53
CA GLY A 148 -4.56 28.08 7.69
C GLY A 148 -5.81 28.85 8.15
N TYR A 149 -6.98 28.52 7.60
CA TYR A 149 -8.29 28.91 8.17
C TYR A 149 -9.26 27.72 8.22
N LYS A 150 -10.25 27.77 9.12
CA LYS A 150 -11.16 26.65 9.32
C LYS A 150 -11.97 26.34 8.06
N ARG A 151 -12.16 25.05 7.76
CA ARG A 151 -12.81 24.60 6.51
C ARG A 151 -14.27 25.07 6.35
N ASP A 152 -14.94 25.41 7.44
CA ASP A 152 -16.31 25.96 7.48
C ASP A 152 -16.36 27.50 7.42
N GLU A 153 -15.21 28.18 7.44
CA GLU A 153 -15.14 29.64 7.35
C GLU A 153 -15.22 30.12 5.88
N HIS A 154 -16.24 30.90 5.58
CA HIS A 154 -16.39 31.59 4.29
C HIS A 154 -15.50 32.84 4.20
N ARG A 155 -14.18 32.66 4.17
CA ARG A 155 -13.19 33.75 4.26
C ARG A 155 -13.08 34.61 2.99
N TRP A 156 -13.16 34.00 1.81
CA TRP A 156 -12.87 34.69 0.54
C TRP A 156 -14.03 35.54 0.04
N GLN A 157 -13.95 36.85 0.31
CA GLN A 157 -14.84 37.88 -0.22
C GLN A 157 -14.21 38.57 -1.44
N ILE A 158 -14.12 37.84 -2.56
CA ILE A 158 -13.55 38.37 -3.81
C ILE A 158 -14.58 39.33 -4.45
N PRO A 159 -14.20 40.58 -4.78
CA PRO A 159 -15.07 41.51 -5.50
C PRO A 159 -15.46 40.99 -6.90
N GLU A 160 -16.71 41.22 -7.32
CA GLU A 160 -17.26 40.77 -8.61
C GLU A 160 -16.67 41.50 -9.84
N ASP A 161 -15.96 42.62 -9.65
CA ASP A 161 -15.42 43.48 -10.71
C ASP A 161 -13.95 43.19 -11.07
N LEU A 162 -13.42 42.05 -10.62
CA LEU A 162 -11.99 41.83 -10.50
C LEU A 162 -11.42 40.93 -11.61
N CYS A 163 -10.34 41.36 -12.26
CA CYS A 163 -9.79 40.65 -13.42
C CYS A 163 -8.93 39.43 -13.06
N LEU A 164 -8.28 39.42 -11.89
CA LEU A 164 -7.20 38.50 -11.55
C LEU A 164 -7.28 38.06 -10.08
N THR A 165 -7.23 36.77 -9.80
CA THR A 165 -7.11 36.25 -8.42
C THR A 165 -5.87 35.38 -8.29
N ALA A 166 -5.18 35.45 -7.16
CA ALA A 166 -4.03 34.61 -6.89
C ALA A 166 -4.06 34.07 -5.46
N ALA A 167 -3.95 32.76 -5.30
CA ALA A 167 -4.06 32.12 -4.00
C ALA A 167 -3.36 30.76 -3.92
N THR A 168 -3.02 30.36 -2.71
CA THR A 168 -2.48 29.03 -2.39
C THR A 168 -3.65 28.07 -2.19
N ILE A 169 -3.79 27.00 -3.00
CA ILE A 169 -4.96 26.10 -2.95
C ILE A 169 -4.55 24.66 -2.70
N ASN A 170 -4.95 24.12 -1.55
CA ASN A 170 -4.84 22.70 -1.23
C ASN A 170 -6.02 21.89 -1.81
N ILE A 171 -5.82 20.59 -2.11
CA ILE A 171 -6.85 19.65 -2.64
C ILE A 171 -8.09 19.58 -1.74
N SER A 172 -7.96 19.83 -0.43
CA SER A 172 -9.10 19.89 0.50
C SER A 172 -9.93 21.18 0.44
N ALA A 173 -9.42 22.20 -0.25
CA ALA A 173 -9.97 23.56 -0.30
C ALA A 173 -10.87 23.84 -1.52
N VAL A 174 -10.97 22.87 -2.43
CA VAL A 174 -11.53 23.07 -3.76
C VAL A 174 -12.93 23.65 -3.65
N ASN A 175 -13.81 23.21 -2.74
CA ASN A 175 -15.19 23.69 -2.71
C ASN A 175 -15.34 25.18 -2.29
N THR A 176 -14.68 25.65 -1.22
CA THR A 176 -14.87 27.04 -0.73
C THR A 176 -14.20 28.06 -1.64
N CYS A 177 -12.99 27.75 -2.09
CA CYS A 177 -12.23 28.57 -3.03
C CYS A 177 -12.93 28.60 -4.40
N TYR A 178 -13.34 27.43 -4.91
CA TYR A 178 -14.05 27.34 -6.18
C TYR A 178 -15.38 28.09 -6.14
N SER A 179 -16.15 27.99 -5.05
CA SER A 179 -17.37 28.80 -4.88
C SER A 179 -17.07 30.31 -4.83
N ALA A 180 -15.92 30.74 -4.30
CA ALA A 180 -15.54 32.16 -4.33
C ALA A 180 -15.20 32.62 -5.75
N ILE A 181 -14.46 31.81 -6.51
CA ILE A 181 -14.12 32.07 -7.91
C ILE A 181 -15.36 32.01 -8.80
N GLU A 182 -16.29 31.08 -8.56
CA GLU A 182 -17.57 30.96 -9.26
C GLU A 182 -18.47 32.17 -9.04
N ARG A 183 -18.42 32.76 -7.84
CA ARG A 183 -19.12 34.02 -7.53
C ARG A 183 -18.47 35.22 -8.22
N SER A 184 -17.14 35.36 -8.13
CA SER A 184 -16.44 36.55 -8.64
C SER A 184 -16.08 36.48 -10.14
N ARG A 185 -16.02 35.28 -10.71
CA ARG A 185 -15.76 34.95 -12.13
C ARG A 185 -14.62 35.76 -12.77
N PRO A 186 -13.40 35.76 -12.20
CA PRO A 186 -12.28 36.53 -12.72
C PRO A 186 -11.84 36.02 -14.10
N LEU A 187 -11.12 36.84 -14.87
CA LEU A 187 -10.59 36.40 -16.16
C LEU A 187 -9.43 35.41 -15.99
N LEU A 188 -8.58 35.62 -14.99
CA LEU A 188 -7.45 34.73 -14.68
C LEU A 188 -7.41 34.44 -13.17
N HIS A 189 -7.27 33.16 -12.83
CA HIS A 189 -7.05 32.69 -11.47
C HIS A 189 -5.77 31.85 -11.44
N CYS A 190 -4.78 32.31 -10.68
CA CYS A 190 -3.47 31.67 -10.54
C CYS A 190 -3.32 31.03 -9.16
N PHE A 191 -2.80 29.81 -9.11
CA PHE A 191 -2.61 29.11 -7.84
C PHE A 191 -1.47 28.10 -7.89
N GLY A 192 -1.17 27.53 -6.72
CA GLY A 192 -0.09 26.58 -6.49
C GLY A 192 -0.48 25.38 -5.65
N HIS A 193 0.49 24.83 -4.93
CA HIS A 193 0.42 23.75 -3.93
C HIS A 193 0.21 22.32 -4.45
N ILE A 194 -0.52 22.15 -5.55
CA ILE A 194 -0.76 20.82 -6.13
C ILE A 194 0.29 20.52 -7.20
N HIS A 195 1.45 20.02 -6.77
CA HIS A 195 2.62 19.75 -7.62
C HIS A 195 2.32 18.76 -8.77
N GLU A 196 1.40 17.82 -8.57
CA GLU A 196 0.96 16.81 -9.55
C GLU A 196 0.15 17.40 -10.72
N SER A 197 -0.42 18.59 -10.54
CA SER A 197 -1.47 19.13 -11.42
C SER A 197 -1.08 20.46 -12.08
N CYS A 198 0.22 20.74 -12.25
CA CYS A 198 0.68 21.92 -12.99
C CYS A 198 0.09 21.93 -14.41
N GLY A 199 -0.65 22.98 -14.71
CA GLY A 199 -1.60 22.96 -15.82
C GLY A 199 -2.39 24.25 -15.94
N ALA A 200 -3.04 24.43 -17.08
CA ALA A 200 -3.95 25.53 -17.31
C ALA A 200 -5.23 25.04 -17.99
N GLU A 201 -6.39 25.50 -17.52
CA GLU A 201 -7.71 25.11 -18.01
C GLU A 201 -8.63 26.32 -18.09
N VAL A 202 -9.46 26.41 -19.14
CA VAL A 202 -10.54 27.39 -19.19
C VAL A 202 -11.80 26.80 -18.57
N LYS A 203 -12.18 27.29 -17.40
CA LYS A 203 -13.46 26.95 -16.79
C LYS A 203 -14.56 27.85 -17.35
N ARG A 204 -15.66 27.25 -17.82
CA ARG A 204 -16.87 27.97 -18.22
C ARG A 204 -17.92 27.87 -17.11
N TRP A 205 -18.56 28.99 -16.81
CA TRP A 205 -19.57 29.14 -15.76
C TRP A 205 -21.00 29.05 -16.34
N ASP A 206 -21.26 29.69 -17.49
CA ASP A 206 -22.58 29.71 -18.15
C ASP A 206 -22.49 29.34 -19.65
N GLU A 207 -23.64 29.10 -20.30
CA GLU A 207 -23.75 28.93 -21.75
C GLU A 207 -23.38 30.23 -22.51
N ILE A 208 -22.61 30.07 -23.58
CA ILE A 208 -22.07 31.18 -24.39
C ILE A 208 -23.07 31.49 -25.50
N GLU A 209 -24.08 32.31 -25.18
CA GLU A 209 -24.88 32.99 -26.19
C GLU A 209 -24.09 34.21 -26.70
N THR A 210 -23.75 34.19 -28.01
CA THR A 210 -23.28 35.31 -28.85
C THR A 210 -22.72 36.57 -28.16
N ILE A 211 -21.64 36.45 -27.37
CA ILE A 211 -20.90 37.60 -26.79
C ILE A 211 -19.48 37.63 -27.39
N ASP A 212 -18.96 38.84 -27.60
CA ASP A 212 -17.59 39.09 -28.06
C ASP A 212 -16.57 38.52 -27.04
N GLY A 213 -15.91 37.43 -27.42
CA GLY A 213 -14.86 36.81 -26.63
C GLY A 213 -13.53 37.57 -26.71
N CYS A 214 -12.71 37.43 -25.67
CA CYS A 214 -11.40 38.03 -25.51
C CYS A 214 -10.31 36.98 -25.81
N ALA A 215 -9.47 37.21 -26.82
CA ALA A 215 -8.38 36.29 -27.15
C ALA A 215 -7.22 36.43 -26.15
N VAL A 216 -6.87 35.32 -25.50
CA VAL A 216 -5.78 35.21 -24.52
C VAL A 216 -4.69 34.31 -25.09
N GLY A 217 -3.45 34.78 -25.06
CA GLY A 217 -2.30 33.95 -25.39
C GLY A 217 -1.84 33.18 -24.16
N LEU A 218 -1.56 31.90 -24.32
CA LEU A 218 -1.12 31.00 -23.26
C LEU A 218 -0.03 30.07 -23.79
N SER A 219 1.14 30.06 -23.15
CA SER A 219 2.24 29.16 -23.51
C SER A 219 3.12 28.86 -22.31
N ARG A 220 3.87 27.77 -22.38
CA ARG A 220 4.96 27.49 -21.44
C ARG A 220 6.25 28.17 -21.90
N VAL A 221 7.16 28.48 -20.98
CA VAL A 221 8.42 29.18 -21.31
C VAL A 221 9.39 28.32 -22.13
N ASP A 222 9.33 26.99 -21.97
CA ASP A 222 10.16 26.00 -22.67
C ASP A 222 9.57 25.51 -24.00
N GLU A 223 8.34 25.91 -24.35
CA GLU A 223 7.71 25.56 -25.62
C GLU A 223 8.21 26.45 -26.76
N SER A 224 8.92 25.86 -27.72
CA SER A 224 9.31 26.53 -28.96
C SER A 224 8.15 26.51 -29.96
N GLY A 225 7.24 27.49 -29.89
CA GLY A 225 6.09 27.61 -30.79
C GLY A 225 5.34 28.94 -30.65
N GLU A 226 4.38 29.21 -31.54
CA GLU A 226 3.45 30.34 -31.30
C GLU A 226 2.59 30.04 -30.06
N PRO A 227 2.29 31.04 -29.21
CA PRO A 227 1.45 30.83 -28.04
C PRO A 227 0.10 30.25 -28.42
N GLY A 228 -0.36 29.25 -27.68
CA GLY A 228 -1.73 28.75 -27.81
C GLY A 228 -2.70 29.91 -27.60
N LYS A 229 -3.67 30.06 -28.50
CA LYS A 229 -4.71 31.08 -28.36
C LYS A 229 -5.95 30.42 -27.80
N THR A 230 -6.44 30.93 -26.67
CA THR A 230 -7.75 30.58 -26.12
C THR A 230 -8.65 31.81 -26.10
N THR A 231 -9.96 31.61 -26.06
CA THR A 231 -10.93 32.70 -25.98
C THR A 231 -11.62 32.66 -24.64
N LEU A 232 -11.53 33.74 -23.87
CA LEU A 232 -12.22 33.94 -22.61
C LEU A 232 -13.40 34.89 -22.80
N TYR A 233 -14.48 34.62 -22.10
CA TYR A 233 -15.68 35.44 -22.04
C TYR A 233 -15.75 36.07 -20.65
N PRO A 234 -15.52 37.39 -20.50
CA PRO A 234 -15.60 38.07 -19.20
C PRO A 234 -16.91 37.74 -18.47
N GLY A 235 -16.82 37.38 -17.18
CA GLY A 235 -17.97 36.99 -16.35
C GLY A 235 -18.62 35.64 -16.70
N LYS A 236 -18.15 34.95 -17.75
CA LYS A 236 -18.67 33.63 -18.18
C LYS A 236 -17.60 32.53 -18.20
N SER A 237 -16.33 32.89 -18.22
CA SER A 237 -15.23 31.92 -18.15
C SER A 237 -14.01 32.48 -17.44
N THR A 238 -13.27 31.60 -16.76
CA THR A 238 -12.04 31.92 -16.04
C THR A 238 -10.92 31.02 -16.56
N LEU A 239 -9.75 31.60 -16.87
CA LEU A 239 -8.53 30.84 -17.08
C LEU A 239 -7.94 30.47 -15.71
N MET A 240 -7.94 29.18 -15.39
CA MET A 240 -7.34 28.62 -14.18
C MET A 240 -5.90 28.21 -14.51
N VAL A 241 -4.91 28.67 -13.76
CA VAL A 241 -3.49 28.34 -13.97
C VAL A 241 -2.88 27.85 -12.67
N ASN A 242 -2.62 26.55 -12.59
CA ASN A 242 -1.74 25.98 -11.57
C ASN A 242 -0.29 26.10 -12.05
N ALA A 243 0.48 26.95 -11.40
CA ALA A 243 1.83 27.32 -11.81
C ALA A 243 2.94 26.71 -10.95
N ALA A 244 2.65 25.62 -10.21
CA ALA A 244 3.63 24.92 -9.38
C ALA A 244 4.86 24.52 -10.20
N ILE A 245 6.04 25.03 -9.82
CA ILE A 245 7.33 24.76 -10.47
C ILE A 245 7.89 23.40 -10.05
N MET A 246 7.73 23.07 -8.77
CA MET A 246 8.17 21.79 -8.24
C MET A 246 7.21 20.65 -8.59
N ASP A 247 7.76 19.47 -8.84
CA ASP A 247 7.02 18.21 -8.89
C ASP A 247 6.86 17.59 -7.49
N VAL A 248 6.24 16.41 -7.42
CA VAL A 248 6.04 15.67 -6.15
C VAL A 248 7.34 15.29 -5.44
N ASP A 249 8.45 15.21 -6.18
CA ASP A 249 9.78 14.94 -5.64
C ASP A 249 10.51 16.26 -5.26
N HIS A 250 9.83 17.41 -5.27
CA HIS A 250 10.38 18.76 -5.09
C HIS A 250 11.53 19.09 -6.06
N LYS A 251 11.40 18.65 -7.31
CA LYS A 251 12.32 19.03 -8.39
C LYS A 251 11.65 20.05 -9.30
N PRO A 252 12.40 21.05 -9.82
CA PRO A 252 11.87 22.13 -10.67
C PRO A 252 11.64 21.63 -12.10
N MET A 253 10.72 20.68 -12.25
CA MET A 253 10.45 19.98 -13.52
C MET A 253 9.36 20.66 -14.34
N ASN A 254 8.53 21.50 -13.72
CA ASN A 254 7.45 22.19 -14.40
C ASN A 254 7.92 23.55 -14.94
N SER A 255 7.33 23.94 -16.06
CA SER A 255 7.65 25.19 -16.75
C SER A 255 6.74 26.33 -16.29
N PRO A 256 7.28 27.55 -16.05
CA PRO A 256 6.45 28.72 -15.82
C PRO A 256 5.49 29.00 -16.98
N TRP A 257 4.37 29.66 -16.67
CA TRP A 257 3.36 30.02 -17.66
C TRP A 257 3.52 31.46 -18.14
N LEU A 258 3.42 31.67 -19.45
CA LEU A 258 3.25 32.97 -20.07
C LEU A 258 1.77 33.18 -20.41
N VAL A 259 1.19 34.27 -19.92
CA VAL A 259 -0.22 34.62 -20.15
C VAL A 259 -0.30 36.04 -20.73
N ASP A 260 -0.77 36.14 -21.97
CA ASP A 260 -1.01 37.40 -22.68
C ASP A 260 -2.49 37.76 -22.52
N LEU A 261 -2.82 38.60 -21.53
CA LEU A 261 -4.18 38.92 -21.13
C LEU A 261 -4.60 40.33 -21.60
N PRO A 262 -5.67 40.50 -22.40
CA PRO A 262 -6.18 41.82 -22.77
C PRO A 262 -7.03 42.39 -21.63
N LEU A 263 -6.51 43.41 -20.96
CA LEU A 263 -7.22 44.06 -19.86
C LEU A 263 -7.95 45.31 -20.40
N THR A 264 -9.24 45.43 -20.08
CA THR A 264 -10.08 46.60 -20.37
C THR A 264 -10.46 47.31 -19.07
N ARG A 265 -10.66 48.63 -19.16
CA ARG A 265 -11.03 49.47 -18.03
C ARG A 265 -12.53 49.28 -17.73
N THR A 266 -12.87 48.38 -16.80
CA THR A 266 -14.19 48.21 -16.12
C THR A 266 -15.44 47.99 -16.99
N SER A 267 -16.19 46.92 -16.73
CA SER A 267 -17.65 46.93 -16.94
C SER A 267 -18.38 45.99 -15.98
N VAL A 268 -19.07 46.65 -15.04
CA VAL A 268 -20.17 46.21 -14.19
C VAL A 268 -21.24 45.45 -14.99
N LEU A 269 -21.70 44.28 -14.54
CA LEU A 269 -23.01 43.73 -14.91
C LEU A 269 -23.69 43.03 -13.71
N VAL A 270 -24.91 43.50 -13.44
CA VAL A 270 -25.91 43.03 -12.45
C VAL A 270 -26.60 41.76 -12.99
N PRO A 271 -27.04 40.80 -12.15
CA PRO A 271 -27.65 39.55 -12.62
C PRO A 271 -29.12 39.74 -12.98
N ASP A 272 -29.58 39.04 -14.04
CA ASP A 272 -31.01 38.87 -14.31
C ASP A 272 -31.36 37.40 -14.56
N THR A 273 -32.53 37.06 -14.05
CA THR A 273 -33.15 35.73 -13.87
C THR A 273 -33.72 35.11 -15.16
N ASP A 274 -33.96 33.80 -15.05
CA ASP A 274 -35.05 33.01 -15.66
C ASP A 274 -34.83 32.20 -16.97
N GLN A 275 -35.28 30.93 -16.85
CA GLN A 275 -35.94 30.04 -17.80
C GLN A 275 -35.20 28.82 -18.42
N MET A 276 -35.86 27.68 -18.15
CA MET A 276 -35.70 26.31 -18.65
C MET A 276 -35.80 26.18 -20.18
N ALA A 277 -35.08 25.21 -20.75
CA ALA A 277 -35.66 24.19 -21.64
C ALA A 277 -34.66 23.06 -21.98
N HIS A 278 -35.20 21.84 -22.07
CA HIS A 278 -34.56 20.60 -22.53
C HIS A 278 -34.11 20.65 -24.00
N SER A 279 -32.99 19.98 -24.32
CA SER A 279 -32.93 19.05 -25.46
C SER A 279 -31.72 18.11 -25.38
N ASP A 280 -31.99 16.81 -25.48
CA ASP A 280 -31.06 15.73 -25.79
C ASP A 280 -30.31 15.99 -27.12
N GLU A 281 -29.02 15.65 -27.21
CA GLU A 281 -28.53 14.53 -28.03
C GLU A 281 -27.00 14.39 -27.97
N SER A 282 -26.60 13.13 -28.17
CA SER A 282 -25.30 12.48 -28.15
C SER A 282 -24.13 13.15 -28.88
N GLU A 283 -22.91 12.98 -28.34
CA GLU A 283 -21.79 12.43 -29.11
C GLU A 283 -20.69 11.81 -28.21
N VAL A 284 -20.22 10.63 -28.63
CA VAL A 284 -19.24 9.78 -27.96
C VAL A 284 -17.85 10.09 -28.50
N ALA A 285 -16.86 10.29 -27.61
CA ALA A 285 -15.44 10.23 -27.98
C ALA A 285 -14.62 9.52 -26.88
N ASP A 286 -14.11 8.34 -27.25
CA ASP A 286 -13.21 7.47 -26.51
C ASP A 286 -11.87 8.15 -26.13
N VAL A 287 -11.48 8.07 -24.85
CA VAL A 287 -10.07 8.18 -24.43
C VAL A 287 -9.76 7.13 -23.35
N HIS A 288 -8.80 6.25 -23.66
CA HIS A 288 -8.30 5.18 -22.79
C HIS A 288 -7.74 5.68 -21.45
N PRO A 289 -8.08 5.05 -20.30
CA PRO A 289 -7.45 5.38 -19.03
C PRO A 289 -6.17 4.58 -18.79
N LYS A 290 -5.04 5.28 -18.64
CA LYS A 290 -3.83 4.76 -17.99
C LYS A 290 -4.03 4.80 -16.48
N GLY A 291 -3.92 3.64 -15.83
CA GLY A 291 -4.15 3.46 -14.40
C GLY A 291 -3.33 4.41 -13.54
N HIS A 292 -4.02 5.28 -12.80
CA HIS A 292 -3.52 5.96 -11.62
C HIS A 292 -3.99 5.15 -10.40
N GLU A 293 -3.04 4.70 -9.57
CA GLU A 293 -3.34 4.18 -8.24
C GLU A 293 -3.81 5.36 -7.37
N VAL A 294 -5.10 5.37 -7.04
CA VAL A 294 -5.69 6.31 -6.10
C VAL A 294 -5.32 5.87 -4.69
N VAL A 295 -4.50 6.67 -3.99
CA VAL A 295 -4.29 6.55 -2.55
C VAL A 295 -5.55 7.10 -1.88
N VAL A 296 -6.32 6.23 -1.22
CA VAL A 296 -7.52 6.63 -0.47
C VAL A 296 -7.12 6.85 0.98
N ASP A 297 -7.32 8.08 1.45
CA ASP A 297 -7.27 8.44 2.86
C ASP A 297 -8.54 7.89 3.56
N GLU A 298 -8.38 7.11 4.63
CA GLU A 298 -9.46 6.30 5.23
C GLU A 298 -10.50 7.11 6.04
N ASN A 299 -10.46 8.45 6.01
CA ASN A 299 -11.34 9.31 6.82
C ASN A 299 -12.33 10.16 5.99
N ILE A 300 -12.89 9.60 4.91
CA ILE A 300 -14.01 10.21 4.18
C ILE A 300 -15.32 9.66 4.75
N ASN A 301 -16.04 10.46 5.52
CA ASN A 301 -17.49 10.32 5.67
C ASN A 301 -18.13 11.71 5.58
N ASP A 302 -19.18 11.79 4.76
CA ASP A 302 -20.23 12.83 4.69
C ASP A 302 -20.14 13.94 3.61
N GLY A 303 -19.50 13.69 2.46
CA GLY A 303 -19.67 14.50 1.24
C GLY A 303 -20.01 13.65 0.00
N PRO A 304 -20.77 14.16 -0.99
CA PRO A 304 -21.03 13.42 -2.22
C PRO A 304 -19.69 13.15 -2.95
N PRO A 305 -19.51 11.94 -3.52
CA PRO A 305 -18.24 11.55 -4.11
C PRO A 305 -17.88 12.40 -5.35
N PRO A 306 -16.58 12.51 -5.69
CA PRO A 306 -16.12 13.31 -6.83
C PRO A 306 -16.83 12.94 -8.14
N PRO A 307 -17.16 13.92 -9.02
CA PRO A 307 -17.84 13.65 -10.28
C PRO A 307 -17.07 12.65 -11.14
N GLY A 308 -17.73 11.59 -11.61
CA GLY A 308 -17.15 10.60 -12.53
C GLY A 308 -16.47 9.40 -11.86
N LEU A 309 -16.26 9.40 -10.54
CA LEU A 309 -15.81 8.19 -9.83
C LEU A 309 -16.99 7.28 -9.51
N LYS A 310 -16.85 5.99 -9.81
CA LYS A 310 -17.83 4.97 -9.42
C LYS A 310 -17.75 4.75 -7.91
N THR A 311 -18.91 4.76 -7.27
CA THR A 311 -19.08 4.58 -5.82
C THR A 311 -20.08 3.48 -5.50
N THR A 312 -20.07 3.00 -4.25
CA THR A 312 -21.15 2.17 -3.72
C THR A 312 -22.42 3.00 -3.52
N GLN A 313 -23.56 2.33 -3.28
CA GLN A 313 -24.81 3.00 -2.92
C GLN A 313 -24.68 3.88 -1.67
N ASP A 314 -23.76 3.52 -0.77
CA ASP A 314 -23.46 4.24 0.48
C ASP A 314 -22.41 5.35 0.31
N GLY A 315 -22.01 5.68 -0.93
CA GLY A 315 -21.08 6.76 -1.23
C GLY A 315 -19.59 6.41 -1.12
N VAL A 316 -19.23 5.16 -0.83
CA VAL A 316 -17.82 4.72 -0.73
C VAL A 316 -17.17 4.66 -2.11
N ILE A 317 -16.05 5.35 -2.29
CA ILE A 317 -15.30 5.35 -3.55
C ILE A 317 -14.72 3.95 -3.84
N LEU A 318 -14.93 3.44 -5.05
CA LEU A 318 -14.43 2.13 -5.46
C LEU A 318 -12.95 2.22 -5.86
N VAL A 319 -12.07 1.49 -5.17
CA VAL A 319 -10.65 1.43 -5.51
C VAL A 319 -10.20 -0.03 -5.65
N PRO A 320 -9.60 -0.45 -6.79
CA PRO A 320 -9.44 0.33 -8.02
C PRO A 320 -10.79 0.64 -8.71
N GLN A 321 -10.83 1.69 -9.52
CA GLN A 321 -12.03 2.06 -10.29
C GLN A 321 -12.36 0.95 -11.32
N PRO A 322 -13.60 0.41 -11.31
CA PRO A 322 -13.97 -0.65 -12.24
C PRO A 322 -14.21 -0.10 -13.65
N SER A 323 -13.79 -0.86 -14.68
CA SER A 323 -14.13 -0.58 -16.08
C SER A 323 -15.60 -0.91 -16.35
N ASP A 324 -16.08 -0.67 -17.57
CA ASP A 324 -17.43 -1.07 -18.00
C ASP A 324 -17.49 -2.51 -18.52
N ASP A 325 -16.38 -3.24 -18.48
CA ASP A 325 -16.32 -4.62 -18.96
C ASP A 325 -16.97 -5.58 -17.94
N PRO A 326 -18.05 -6.30 -18.30
CA PRO A 326 -18.70 -7.25 -17.41
C PRO A 326 -17.83 -8.48 -17.09
N ASP A 327 -16.79 -8.76 -17.88
CA ASP A 327 -15.84 -9.83 -17.61
C ASP A 327 -14.79 -9.43 -16.57
N GLN A 328 -14.69 -8.15 -16.18
CA GLN A 328 -13.80 -7.71 -15.11
C GLN A 328 -14.25 -8.31 -13.75
N PRO A 329 -13.35 -8.95 -12.98
CA PRO A 329 -13.69 -9.56 -11.70
C PRO A 329 -14.32 -8.61 -10.69
N LEU A 330 -13.95 -7.33 -10.72
CA LEU A 330 -14.56 -6.27 -9.90
C LEU A 330 -16.07 -6.14 -10.16
N ASN A 331 -16.51 -6.35 -11.41
CA ASN A 331 -17.91 -6.21 -11.85
C ASN A 331 -18.73 -7.51 -11.77
N TRP A 332 -18.14 -8.62 -11.35
CA TRP A 332 -18.88 -9.89 -11.28
C TRP A 332 -20.04 -9.83 -10.29
N SER A 333 -21.14 -10.51 -10.65
CA SER A 333 -22.28 -10.70 -9.76
C SER A 333 -21.86 -11.33 -8.43
N PHE A 334 -22.59 -11.00 -7.36
CA PHE A 334 -22.30 -11.46 -6.00
C PHE A 334 -22.04 -12.97 -5.95
N LEU A 335 -22.92 -13.77 -6.57
CA LEU A 335 -22.80 -15.23 -6.56
C LEU A 335 -21.52 -15.70 -7.27
N LYS A 336 -21.23 -15.20 -8.48
CA LYS A 336 -20.03 -15.58 -9.23
C LYS A 336 -18.76 -15.21 -8.46
N LYS A 337 -18.72 -13.99 -7.91
CA LYS A 337 -17.59 -13.46 -7.14
C LYS A 337 -17.32 -14.28 -5.88
N HIS A 338 -18.35 -14.64 -5.13
CA HIS A 338 -18.20 -15.40 -3.88
C HIS A 338 -17.96 -16.89 -4.12
N LEU A 339 -18.49 -17.48 -5.19
CA LEU A 339 -18.12 -18.84 -5.58
C LEU A 339 -16.65 -18.94 -5.99
N ALA A 340 -16.15 -17.98 -6.77
CA ALA A 340 -14.73 -17.91 -7.11
C ALA A 340 -13.85 -17.75 -5.86
N LEU A 341 -14.23 -16.86 -4.93
CA LEU A 341 -13.55 -16.71 -3.65
C LEU A 341 -13.54 -18.03 -2.86
N ALA A 342 -14.68 -18.74 -2.80
CA ALA A 342 -14.78 -20.02 -2.10
C ALA A 342 -13.84 -21.07 -2.70
N VAL A 343 -13.74 -21.16 -4.04
CA VAL A 343 -12.80 -22.09 -4.70
C VAL A 343 -11.35 -21.76 -4.34
N LEU A 344 -10.97 -20.48 -4.37
CA LEU A 344 -9.62 -20.04 -4.02
C LEU A 344 -9.26 -20.36 -2.57
N ILE A 345 -10.18 -20.07 -1.64
CA ILE A 345 -10.00 -20.37 -0.21
C ILE A 345 -9.97 -21.88 0.06
N LEU A 346 -10.81 -22.67 -0.61
CA LEU A 346 -10.77 -24.13 -0.48
C LEU A 346 -9.46 -24.72 -1.00
N GLU A 347 -8.87 -24.10 -2.03
CA GLU A 347 -7.58 -24.51 -2.55
C GLU A 347 -6.46 -24.30 -1.51
N THR A 348 -6.38 -23.11 -0.88
CA THR A 348 -5.37 -22.83 0.15
C THR A 348 -5.59 -23.71 1.39
N PHE A 349 -6.85 -23.87 1.80
CA PHE A 349 -7.25 -24.71 2.92
C PHE A 349 -6.85 -26.18 2.71
N PHE A 350 -7.16 -26.77 1.56
CA PHE A 350 -6.84 -28.17 1.30
C PHE A 350 -5.37 -28.40 0.96
N ALA A 351 -4.66 -27.43 0.38
CA ALA A 351 -3.20 -27.48 0.29
C ALA A 351 -2.59 -27.70 1.67
N LYS A 352 -2.92 -26.86 2.66
CA LYS A 352 -2.41 -26.99 4.03
C LYS A 352 -2.97 -28.18 4.80
N SER A 353 -4.27 -28.48 4.68
CA SER A 353 -4.91 -29.58 5.42
C SER A 353 -4.40 -30.94 4.96
N THR A 354 -4.24 -31.16 3.65
CA THR A 354 -3.73 -32.43 3.14
C THR A 354 -2.28 -32.67 3.57
N ALA A 355 -1.51 -31.63 3.93
CA ALA A 355 -0.17 -31.74 4.52
C ALA A 355 -0.16 -32.63 5.79
N THR A 356 -1.21 -32.55 6.60
CA THR A 356 -1.30 -33.22 7.91
C THR A 356 -2.26 -34.41 7.95
N PHE A 357 -3.01 -34.69 6.88
CA PHE A 357 -3.89 -35.87 6.76
C PHE A 357 -3.21 -37.19 7.14
N ILE A 358 -1.89 -37.27 6.93
CA ILE A 358 -1.09 -38.48 7.15
C ILE A 358 -0.39 -38.49 8.52
N GLY A 359 -0.35 -37.36 9.23
CA GLY A 359 0.37 -37.20 10.50
C GLY A 359 0.01 -38.28 11.54
N PRO A 360 -1.29 -38.48 11.84
CA PRO A 360 -1.72 -39.51 12.80
C PRO A 360 -1.34 -40.96 12.41
N ALA A 361 -1.00 -41.21 11.15
CA ALA A 361 -0.72 -42.56 10.62
C ALA A 361 0.75 -42.93 10.73
N ALA A 362 1.62 -42.07 11.28
CA ALA A 362 3.06 -42.29 11.28
C ALA A 362 3.48 -43.68 11.77
N LEU A 363 2.85 -44.18 12.85
CA LEU A 363 3.12 -45.52 13.39
C LEU A 363 2.61 -46.65 12.49
N THR A 364 1.46 -46.47 11.85
CA THR A 364 0.90 -47.46 10.91
C THR A 364 1.72 -47.50 9.62
N LEU A 365 2.12 -46.34 9.11
CA LEU A 365 3.02 -46.21 7.96
C LEU A 365 4.39 -46.84 8.22
N ALA A 366 4.93 -46.64 9.42
CA ALA A 366 6.18 -47.26 9.83
C ALA A 366 6.11 -48.79 9.74
N LYS A 367 4.99 -49.38 10.20
CA LYS A 367 4.73 -50.82 10.09
C LYS A 367 4.58 -51.28 8.64
N ASP A 368 3.74 -50.60 7.86
CA ASP A 368 3.43 -50.95 6.46
C ASP A 368 4.67 -50.89 5.56
N PHE A 369 5.57 -49.93 5.78
CA PHE A 369 6.78 -49.76 4.99
C PHE A 369 8.04 -50.36 5.61
N HIS A 370 7.91 -51.04 6.75
CA HIS A 370 9.04 -51.66 7.47
C HIS A 370 10.16 -50.67 7.81
N VAL A 371 9.81 -49.48 8.28
CA VAL A 371 10.75 -48.44 8.75
C VAL A 371 10.58 -48.18 10.24
N THR A 372 11.53 -47.45 10.85
CA THR A 372 11.42 -47.08 12.27
C THR A 372 10.21 -46.14 12.52
N PRO A 373 9.62 -46.13 13.72
CA PRO A 373 8.55 -45.20 14.09
C PRO A 373 8.91 -43.73 13.81
N ILE A 374 10.16 -43.35 14.11
CA ILE A 374 10.68 -42.00 13.86
C ILE A 374 10.69 -41.71 12.36
N GLN A 375 11.24 -42.62 11.54
CA GLN A 375 11.20 -42.47 10.07
C GLN A 375 9.77 -42.37 9.53
N GLY A 376 8.81 -43.07 10.11
CA GLY A 376 7.39 -42.96 9.73
C GLY A 376 6.85 -41.53 9.80
N THR A 377 7.33 -40.71 10.75
CA THR A 377 6.92 -39.31 10.91
C THR A 377 7.47 -38.39 9.80
N TYR A 378 8.55 -38.78 9.13
CA TYR A 378 9.20 -37.94 8.12
C TYR A 378 8.35 -37.83 6.85
N ILE A 379 7.50 -38.82 6.55
CA ILE A 379 6.56 -38.73 5.42
C ILE A 379 5.66 -37.50 5.57
N ALA A 380 5.15 -37.23 6.77
CA ALA A 380 4.36 -36.02 7.02
C ALA A 380 5.28 -34.78 7.02
N SER A 381 6.36 -34.83 7.79
CA SER A 381 7.18 -33.68 8.14
C SER A 381 8.04 -33.14 6.99
N ALA A 382 8.51 -34.00 6.09
CA ALA A 382 9.39 -33.60 5.00
C ALA A 382 8.74 -32.60 4.03
N THR A 383 7.40 -32.55 4.00
CA THR A 383 6.66 -31.58 3.20
C THR A 383 6.85 -30.14 3.66
N ALA A 384 7.31 -29.90 4.89
CA ALA A 384 7.49 -28.57 5.44
C ALA A 384 8.51 -27.70 4.69
N ILE A 385 9.47 -28.29 3.95
CA ILE A 385 10.43 -27.51 3.14
C ILE A 385 9.79 -26.93 1.88
N VAL A 386 8.72 -27.56 1.39
CA VAL A 386 8.14 -27.23 0.09
C VAL A 386 7.61 -25.79 0.05
N PRO A 387 6.89 -25.27 1.06
CA PRO A 387 6.43 -23.89 1.07
C PRO A 387 7.56 -22.85 1.18
N ALA A 388 8.79 -23.25 1.53
CA ALA A 388 9.95 -22.36 1.42
C ALA A 388 10.38 -22.16 -0.04
N ILE A 389 10.35 -23.24 -0.84
CA ILE A 389 10.91 -23.26 -2.20
C ILE A 389 9.85 -22.93 -3.26
N ALA A 390 8.64 -23.46 -3.10
CA ALA A 390 7.60 -23.41 -4.13
C ALA A 390 7.17 -21.96 -4.50
N PRO A 391 7.02 -21.00 -3.58
CA PRO A 391 6.66 -19.62 -3.93
C PRO A 391 7.71 -18.93 -4.82
N LEU A 392 9.00 -19.26 -4.67
CA LEU A 392 10.09 -18.73 -5.51
C LEU A 392 9.96 -19.14 -6.99
N ILE A 393 9.19 -20.20 -7.26
CA ILE A 393 8.95 -20.74 -8.60
C ILE A 393 7.58 -20.30 -9.10
N TRP A 394 6.52 -20.56 -8.32
CA TRP A 394 5.14 -20.37 -8.77
C TRP A 394 4.73 -18.91 -8.89
N ILE A 395 5.19 -18.03 -7.99
CA ILE A 395 4.81 -16.61 -8.05
C ILE A 395 5.35 -15.97 -9.34
N PRO A 396 6.65 -16.03 -9.68
CA PRO A 396 7.16 -15.52 -10.95
C PRO A 396 6.51 -16.15 -12.19
N LEU A 397 6.26 -17.46 -12.17
CA LEU A 397 5.59 -18.15 -13.28
C LEU A 397 4.16 -17.63 -13.48
N SER A 398 3.41 -17.41 -12.40
CA SER A 398 2.03 -16.91 -12.46
C SER A 398 1.93 -15.50 -13.02
N GLN A 399 2.95 -14.66 -12.78
CA GLN A 399 3.04 -13.30 -13.32
C GLN A 399 3.30 -13.30 -14.83
N ARG A 400 3.90 -14.37 -15.37
CA ARG A 400 4.29 -14.49 -16.79
C ARG A 400 3.28 -15.26 -17.62
N LEU A 401 2.89 -16.43 -17.12
CA LEU A 401 2.04 -17.39 -17.82
C LEU A 401 0.57 -17.22 -17.47
N GLY A 402 0.27 -16.42 -16.44
CA GLY A 402 -1.07 -16.23 -15.88
C GLY A 402 -1.31 -17.13 -14.66
N ARG A 403 -2.25 -16.74 -13.80
CA ARG A 403 -2.55 -17.45 -12.55
C ARG A 403 -3.31 -18.76 -12.77
N ARG A 404 -4.38 -18.73 -13.57
CA ARG A 404 -5.24 -19.90 -13.83
C ARG A 404 -4.49 -21.10 -14.43
N PRO A 405 -3.65 -20.95 -15.47
CA PRO A 405 -2.92 -22.08 -16.04
C PRO A 405 -2.01 -22.74 -15.00
N ILE A 406 -1.31 -21.93 -14.21
CA ILE A 406 -0.40 -22.41 -13.16
C ILE A 406 -1.16 -23.12 -12.04
N MET A 407 -2.27 -22.56 -11.57
CA MET A 407 -3.11 -23.20 -10.56
C MET A 407 -3.73 -24.51 -11.06
N LEU A 408 -4.19 -24.57 -12.32
CA LEU A 408 -4.75 -25.80 -12.92
C LEU A 408 -3.69 -26.89 -13.05
N ILE A 409 -2.48 -26.56 -13.52
CA ILE A 409 -1.37 -27.50 -13.61
C ILE A 409 -1.00 -28.02 -12.21
N GLY A 410 -0.84 -27.12 -11.24
CA GLY A 410 -0.53 -27.48 -9.86
C GLY A 410 -1.57 -28.39 -9.23
N THR A 411 -2.86 -28.05 -9.40
CA THR A 411 -3.98 -28.83 -8.86
C THR A 411 -4.07 -30.21 -9.50
N PHE A 412 -3.95 -30.29 -10.83
CA PHE A 412 -4.00 -31.55 -11.57
C PHE A 412 -2.81 -32.47 -11.24
N LEU A 413 -1.60 -31.94 -11.21
CA LEU A 413 -0.41 -32.72 -10.86
C LEU A 413 -0.46 -33.14 -9.39
N SER A 414 -0.95 -32.29 -8.48
CA SER A 414 -1.15 -32.67 -7.08
C SER A 414 -2.13 -33.84 -6.95
N MET A 415 -3.24 -33.84 -7.70
CA MET A 415 -4.15 -34.98 -7.77
C MET A 415 -3.41 -36.27 -8.17
N LEU A 416 -2.62 -36.25 -9.25
CA LEU A 416 -1.88 -37.43 -9.72
C LEU A 416 -0.87 -37.93 -8.68
N PHE A 417 -0.14 -37.04 -8.02
CA PHE A 417 0.82 -37.40 -6.99
C PHE A 417 0.14 -37.95 -5.72
N ASN A 418 -1.04 -37.45 -5.34
CA ASN A 418 -1.82 -38.03 -4.24
C ASN A 418 -2.33 -39.45 -4.57
N VAL A 419 -2.74 -39.70 -5.83
CA VAL A 419 -3.03 -41.08 -6.30
C VAL A 419 -1.77 -41.93 -6.24
N GLY A 420 -0.63 -41.42 -6.71
CA GLY A 420 0.66 -42.11 -6.65
C GLY A 420 1.06 -42.48 -5.22
N PHE A 421 0.88 -41.55 -4.27
CA PHE A 421 1.12 -41.81 -2.85
C PHE A 421 0.22 -42.93 -2.32
N ALA A 422 -1.09 -42.88 -2.61
CA ALA A 422 -2.04 -43.90 -2.15
C ALA A 422 -1.71 -45.31 -2.67
N ARG A 423 -1.01 -45.41 -3.81
CA ARG A 423 -0.58 -46.68 -4.43
C ARG A 423 0.86 -47.07 -4.13
N SER A 424 1.61 -46.24 -3.41
CA SER A 424 3.00 -46.49 -3.08
C SER A 424 3.17 -47.79 -2.29
N GLN A 425 4.20 -48.57 -2.67
CA GLN A 425 4.56 -49.84 -2.01
C GLN A 425 5.87 -49.72 -1.24
N THR A 426 6.64 -48.66 -1.48
CA THR A 426 7.88 -48.39 -0.78
C THR A 426 7.85 -47.02 -0.13
N TYR A 427 8.58 -46.90 0.98
CA TYR A 427 8.74 -45.64 1.70
C TYR A 427 9.24 -44.50 0.79
N ALA A 428 10.22 -44.79 -0.08
CA ALA A 428 10.79 -43.80 -0.99
C ALA A 428 9.78 -43.31 -2.04
N GLN A 429 8.97 -44.21 -2.60
CA GLN A 429 7.89 -43.83 -3.52
C GLN A 429 6.88 -42.91 -2.83
N ALA A 430 6.46 -43.28 -1.62
CA ALA A 430 5.53 -42.47 -0.82
C ALA A 430 6.11 -41.07 -0.60
N LEU A 431 7.36 -40.97 -0.13
CA LEU A 431 8.02 -39.70 0.15
C LEU A 431 8.15 -38.80 -1.10
N VAL A 432 8.55 -39.38 -2.24
CA VAL A 432 8.65 -38.63 -3.52
C VAL A 432 7.27 -38.11 -3.94
N CYS A 433 6.26 -38.98 -4.01
CA CYS A 433 4.91 -38.57 -4.34
C CYS A 433 4.39 -37.48 -3.39
N ARG A 434 4.76 -37.56 -2.12
CA ARG A 434 4.36 -36.59 -1.11
C ARG A 434 4.94 -35.21 -1.36
N LEU A 435 6.26 -35.14 -1.55
CA LEU A 435 6.99 -33.89 -1.76
C LEU A 435 6.52 -33.19 -3.03
N PHE A 436 6.45 -33.92 -4.14
CA PHE A 436 5.99 -33.36 -5.41
C PHE A 436 4.50 -33.02 -5.38
N GLY A 437 3.65 -33.85 -4.78
CA GLY A 437 2.22 -33.56 -4.65
C GLY A 437 1.97 -32.26 -3.89
N TYR A 438 2.71 -32.01 -2.81
CA TYR A 438 2.61 -30.76 -2.07
C TYR A 438 3.26 -29.57 -2.80
N ALA A 439 4.35 -29.80 -3.54
CA ALA A 439 4.98 -28.77 -4.36
C ALA A 439 4.03 -28.25 -5.44
N MET A 440 3.26 -29.15 -6.05
CA MET A 440 2.25 -28.79 -7.04
C MET A 440 1.03 -28.10 -6.40
N ALA A 441 0.56 -28.58 -5.24
CA ALA A 441 -0.51 -27.92 -4.47
C ALA A 441 -0.13 -26.51 -3.99
N SER A 442 1.17 -26.25 -3.78
CA SER A 442 1.63 -24.93 -3.33
C SER A 442 1.43 -23.82 -4.36
N ALA A 443 1.10 -24.17 -5.61
CA ALA A 443 0.79 -23.19 -6.65
C ALA A 443 -0.38 -22.29 -6.23
N GLY A 444 -1.54 -22.84 -5.86
CA GLY A 444 -2.63 -21.97 -5.43
C GLY A 444 -2.46 -21.45 -4.00
N LEU A 445 -1.75 -22.18 -3.11
CA LEU A 445 -1.37 -21.67 -1.79
C LEU A 445 -0.76 -20.27 -1.87
N CYS A 446 0.19 -20.05 -2.79
CA CYS A 446 0.90 -18.79 -2.93
C CYS A 446 0.23 -17.77 -3.88
N ILE A 447 -0.63 -18.22 -4.81
CA ILE A 447 -1.29 -17.36 -5.80
C ILE A 447 -2.61 -16.77 -5.28
N THR A 448 -3.34 -17.51 -4.44
CA THR A 448 -4.68 -17.15 -3.98
C THR A 448 -4.79 -15.75 -3.36
N PRO A 449 -3.89 -15.30 -2.45
CA PRO A 449 -3.99 -13.94 -1.89
C PRO A 449 -3.97 -12.84 -2.96
N ALA A 450 -3.13 -13.00 -3.99
CA ALA A 450 -3.07 -12.06 -5.10
C ALA A 450 -4.34 -12.14 -5.98
N ALA A 451 -4.90 -13.34 -6.18
CA ALA A 451 -6.17 -13.52 -6.90
C ALA A 451 -7.34 -12.85 -6.16
N ILE A 452 -7.42 -12.96 -4.83
CA ILE A 452 -8.43 -12.28 -4.00
C ILE A 452 -8.27 -10.76 -4.13
N SER A 453 -7.03 -10.25 -4.07
CA SER A 453 -6.72 -8.83 -4.19
C SER A 453 -7.24 -8.20 -5.50
N ASP A 454 -7.35 -8.96 -6.57
CA ASP A 454 -7.79 -8.47 -7.89
C ASP A 454 -9.30 -8.58 -8.11
N MET A 455 -10.03 -9.24 -7.20
CA MET A 455 -11.48 -9.47 -7.29
C MET A 455 -12.32 -8.51 -6.45
N PHE A 456 -11.71 -7.86 -5.46
CA PHE A 456 -12.39 -7.09 -4.42
C PHE A 456 -11.80 -5.69 -4.27
N PHE A 457 -12.65 -4.71 -3.99
CA PHE A 457 -12.25 -3.33 -3.77
C PHE A 457 -11.50 -3.14 -2.44
N ALA A 458 -10.72 -2.08 -2.30
CA ALA A 458 -9.84 -1.82 -1.16
C ALA A 458 -10.58 -1.92 0.20
N HIS A 459 -11.75 -1.29 0.32
CA HIS A 459 -12.55 -1.27 1.55
C HIS A 459 -13.08 -2.66 1.99
N GLU A 460 -13.24 -3.60 1.06
CA GLU A 460 -13.67 -4.99 1.37
C GLU A 460 -12.51 -5.99 1.32
N LYS A 461 -11.39 -5.64 0.67
CA LYS A 461 -10.23 -6.51 0.43
C LYS A 461 -9.65 -7.06 1.72
N GLY A 462 -9.45 -6.21 2.74
CA GLY A 462 -8.88 -6.61 4.02
C GLY A 462 -9.67 -7.75 4.67
N LYS A 463 -11.00 -7.64 4.69
CA LYS A 463 -11.90 -8.68 5.21
C LYS A 463 -11.77 -10.02 4.46
N ARG A 464 -11.66 -9.99 3.12
CA ARG A 464 -11.55 -11.21 2.31
C ARG A 464 -10.19 -11.89 2.45
N ILE A 465 -9.12 -11.11 2.51
CA ILE A 465 -7.77 -11.62 2.79
C ILE A 465 -7.73 -12.22 4.20
N GLY A 466 -8.32 -11.55 5.20
CA GLY A 466 -8.43 -12.08 6.57
C GLY A 466 -9.18 -13.41 6.66
N MET A 467 -10.28 -13.58 5.91
CA MET A 467 -10.99 -14.86 5.83
C MET A 467 -10.12 -15.99 5.27
N ASN A 468 -9.33 -15.70 4.22
CA ASN A 468 -8.39 -16.67 3.66
C ASN A 468 -7.24 -16.97 4.64
N SER A 469 -6.71 -15.94 5.32
CA SER A 469 -5.65 -16.07 6.33
C SER A 469 -6.07 -17.01 7.46
N TYR A 470 -7.24 -16.76 8.07
CA TYR A 470 -7.78 -17.61 9.13
C TYR A 470 -7.90 -19.08 8.72
N LEU A 471 -8.50 -19.34 7.55
CA LEU A 471 -8.67 -20.72 7.08
C LEU A 471 -7.33 -21.39 6.76
N LEU A 472 -6.35 -20.65 6.24
CA LEU A 472 -5.01 -21.14 5.97
C LEU A 472 -4.28 -21.54 7.26
N VAL A 473 -4.42 -20.73 8.32
CA VAL A 473 -3.81 -20.95 9.64
C VAL A 473 -4.39 -22.18 10.34
N VAL A 474 -5.73 -22.37 10.30
CA VAL A 474 -6.37 -23.50 10.99
C VAL A 474 -6.34 -24.82 10.20
N ALA A 475 -6.11 -24.74 8.88
CA ALA A 475 -6.08 -25.88 7.97
C ALA A 475 -5.19 -27.07 8.43
N PRO A 476 -3.91 -26.90 8.81
CA PRO A 476 -3.07 -28.03 9.21
C PRO A 476 -3.63 -28.75 10.44
N TYR A 477 -4.27 -28.05 11.37
CA TYR A 477 -4.86 -28.66 12.55
C TYR A 477 -6.11 -29.46 12.21
N LEU A 478 -7.03 -28.88 11.43
CA LEU A 478 -8.21 -29.60 10.93
C LEU A 478 -7.84 -30.78 10.03
N GLY A 479 -6.75 -30.66 9.27
CA GLY A 479 -6.17 -31.75 8.50
C GLY A 479 -5.73 -32.94 9.34
N GLY A 480 -5.11 -32.70 10.50
CA GLY A 480 -4.74 -33.75 11.45
C GLY A 480 -5.97 -34.44 12.06
N VAL A 481 -7.00 -33.67 12.42
CA VAL A 481 -8.28 -34.21 12.94
C VAL A 481 -8.96 -35.10 11.88
N MET A 482 -9.12 -34.59 10.65
CA MET A 482 -9.69 -35.33 9.53
C MET A 482 -8.86 -36.59 9.22
N GLY A 483 -7.53 -36.47 9.23
CA GLY A 483 -6.59 -37.57 9.02
C GLY A 483 -6.77 -38.68 10.04
N GLY A 484 -6.80 -38.34 11.34
CA GLY A 484 -6.99 -39.32 12.41
C GLY A 484 -8.32 -40.06 12.30
N ALA A 485 -9.40 -39.36 11.95
CA ALA A 485 -10.72 -39.96 11.74
C ALA A 485 -10.75 -40.93 10.53
N MET A 486 -10.14 -40.53 9.41
CA MET A 486 -10.03 -41.41 8.22
C MET A 486 -9.22 -42.66 8.53
N GLN A 487 -8.13 -42.54 9.26
CA GLN A 487 -7.21 -43.65 9.53
C GLN A 487 -7.70 -44.60 10.61
N TYR A 488 -8.48 -44.10 11.58
CA TYR A 488 -9.10 -44.95 12.59
C TYR A 488 -10.14 -45.90 11.98
N ASN A 489 -10.77 -45.49 10.87
CA ASN A 489 -11.70 -46.37 10.16
C ASN A 489 -10.94 -47.55 9.51
N PRO A 490 -11.24 -48.81 9.91
CA PRO A 490 -10.53 -50.00 9.43
C PRO A 490 -10.68 -50.24 7.92
N HIS A 491 -11.71 -49.69 7.28
CA HIS A 491 -11.94 -49.83 5.85
C HIS A 491 -11.22 -48.78 4.99
N LEU A 492 -10.81 -47.65 5.59
CA LEU A 492 -10.16 -46.55 4.90
C LEU A 492 -8.64 -46.59 5.08
N GLY A 493 -8.18 -46.44 6.32
CA GLY A 493 -6.75 -46.31 6.63
C GLY A 493 -6.09 -45.12 5.92
N TRP A 494 -4.75 -45.11 5.91
CA TRP A 494 -3.97 -43.99 5.37
C TRP A 494 -4.03 -43.88 3.84
N ARG A 495 -4.19 -45.00 3.13
CA ARG A 495 -4.29 -45.02 1.66
C ARG A 495 -5.53 -44.29 1.17
N TRP A 496 -6.68 -44.52 1.82
CA TRP A 496 -7.89 -43.78 1.48
C TRP A 496 -7.84 -42.31 1.86
N ALA A 497 -7.14 -41.92 2.93
CA ALA A 497 -6.94 -40.51 3.23
C ALA A 497 -6.30 -39.77 2.04
N MET A 498 -5.38 -40.42 1.32
CA MET A 498 -4.70 -39.85 0.15
C MET A 498 -5.54 -39.97 -1.13
N ASN A 499 -6.36 -41.01 -1.28
CA ASN A 499 -7.38 -41.04 -2.35
C ASN A 499 -8.43 -39.93 -2.17
N ILE A 500 -8.83 -39.63 -0.93
CA ILE A 500 -9.74 -38.53 -0.60
C ILE A 500 -9.09 -37.19 -0.94
N ALA A 501 -7.82 -37.00 -0.59
CA ALA A 501 -7.06 -35.83 -1.05
C ALA A 501 -7.06 -35.71 -2.58
N ALA A 502 -6.83 -36.80 -3.32
CA ALA A 502 -6.90 -36.79 -4.77
C ALA A 502 -8.30 -36.40 -5.30
N MET A 503 -9.39 -36.92 -4.70
CA MET A 503 -10.76 -36.54 -5.09
C MET A 503 -11.05 -35.05 -4.83
N ILE A 504 -10.52 -34.51 -3.73
CA ILE A 504 -10.61 -33.07 -3.42
C ILE A 504 -9.90 -32.26 -4.51
N TYR A 505 -8.67 -32.62 -4.88
CA TYR A 505 -7.95 -31.92 -5.96
C TYR A 505 -8.63 -32.09 -7.32
N ALA A 506 -9.26 -33.23 -7.61
CA ALA A 506 -10.06 -33.41 -8.81
C ALA A 506 -11.26 -32.45 -8.84
N PHE A 507 -11.97 -32.30 -7.72
CA PHE A 507 -13.05 -31.35 -7.57
C PHE A 507 -12.57 -29.90 -7.74
N LEU A 508 -11.47 -29.52 -7.06
CA LEU A 508 -10.88 -28.19 -7.17
C LEU A 508 -10.42 -27.88 -8.60
N PHE A 509 -9.86 -28.86 -9.32
CA PHE A 509 -9.47 -28.70 -10.70
C PHE A 509 -10.68 -28.36 -11.58
N VAL A 510 -11.78 -29.11 -11.44
CA VAL A 510 -13.02 -28.84 -12.17
C VAL A 510 -13.59 -27.47 -11.77
N ALA A 511 -13.58 -27.11 -10.49
CA ALA A 511 -14.07 -25.82 -10.01
C ALA A 511 -13.25 -24.63 -10.56
N LEU A 512 -11.93 -24.76 -10.63
CA LEU A 512 -11.03 -23.74 -11.22
C LEU A 512 -11.22 -23.58 -12.74
N LEU A 513 -11.79 -24.57 -13.44
CA LEU A 513 -12.18 -24.39 -14.84
C LEU A 513 -13.36 -23.43 -15.01
N LEU A 514 -14.15 -23.16 -13.97
CA LEU A 514 -15.34 -22.32 -14.05
C LEU A 514 -15.04 -20.81 -13.88
N PHE A 515 -13.87 -20.46 -13.33
CA PHE A 515 -13.54 -19.08 -12.97
C PHE A 515 -12.21 -18.64 -13.61
N GLU A 516 -12.16 -17.37 -14.03
CA GLU A 516 -10.93 -16.76 -14.56
C GLU A 516 -10.23 -15.93 -13.47
N THR A 517 -8.92 -16.09 -13.28
CA THR A 517 -8.20 -15.48 -12.14
C THR A 517 -7.38 -14.24 -12.51
N ILE A 518 -7.35 -13.87 -13.79
CA ILE A 518 -6.75 -12.63 -14.30
C ILE A 518 -7.69 -11.93 -15.29
N TYR A 519 -7.88 -10.63 -15.08
CA TYR A 519 -8.49 -9.76 -16.07
C TYR A 519 -7.47 -9.31 -17.12
N SER A 520 -7.84 -9.38 -18.40
CA SER A 520 -7.08 -8.77 -19.49
C SER A 520 -8.09 -8.04 -20.38
N PRO A 521 -7.94 -6.72 -20.59
CA PRO A 521 -8.87 -5.95 -21.42
C PRO A 521 -8.97 -6.57 -22.82
N LYS A 522 -10.20 -6.81 -23.29
CA LYS A 522 -10.41 -7.24 -24.68
C LYS A 522 -10.25 -6.04 -25.62
N PRO A 523 -9.66 -6.22 -26.81
CA PRO A 523 -9.97 -5.32 -27.92
C PRO A 523 -11.46 -5.48 -28.28
N THR A 524 -12.13 -4.36 -28.55
CA THR A 524 -13.58 -4.12 -28.62
C THR A 524 -14.37 -4.96 -29.65
N SER A 525 -13.78 -5.98 -30.29
CA SER A 525 -14.34 -6.63 -31.49
C SER A 525 -14.62 -8.14 -31.41
N SER A 526 -14.44 -8.81 -30.26
CA SER A 526 -14.66 -10.28 -30.16
C SER A 526 -15.94 -10.63 -29.39
N THR A 527 -17.03 -10.89 -30.12
CA THR A 527 -18.37 -11.24 -29.60
C THR A 527 -18.66 -12.74 -29.55
N THR A 528 -17.71 -13.63 -29.87
CA THR A 528 -17.95 -15.07 -29.86
C THR A 528 -17.58 -15.73 -28.52
N HIS A 529 -18.58 -15.92 -27.65
CA HIS A 529 -18.45 -16.70 -26.41
C HIS A 529 -18.45 -18.22 -26.67
N THR A 530 -17.40 -18.74 -27.29
CA THR A 530 -17.23 -20.20 -27.45
C THR A 530 -16.70 -20.84 -26.15
N LEU A 531 -16.97 -22.13 -25.94
CA LEU A 531 -16.39 -22.90 -24.82
C LEU A 531 -14.85 -22.84 -24.84
N TYR A 532 -14.26 -22.87 -26.04
CA TYR A 532 -12.82 -22.66 -26.25
C TYR A 532 -12.33 -21.31 -25.73
N HIS A 533 -13.10 -20.23 -25.93
CA HIS A 533 -12.75 -18.91 -25.41
C HIS A 533 -12.89 -18.80 -23.88
N ARG A 534 -13.82 -19.55 -23.25
CA ARG A 534 -13.97 -19.60 -21.78
C ARG A 534 -12.91 -20.45 -21.09
N LEU A 535 -12.42 -21.50 -21.76
CA LEU A 535 -11.37 -22.40 -21.26
C LEU A 535 -9.96 -21.96 -21.68
N GLY A 536 -9.83 -20.95 -22.55
CA GLY A 536 -8.56 -20.43 -23.04
C GLY A 536 -7.72 -19.76 -21.94
N PHE A 537 -6.40 -19.83 -22.07
CA PHE A 537 -5.46 -19.23 -21.13
C PHE A 537 -5.18 -17.76 -21.47
N ARG A 538 -5.10 -16.91 -20.43
CA ARG A 538 -4.75 -15.50 -20.55
C ARG A 538 -3.35 -15.26 -19.99
N THR A 539 -2.45 -14.74 -20.82
CA THR A 539 -1.08 -14.41 -20.45
C THR A 539 -0.92 -12.89 -20.22
N PRO A 540 -0.41 -12.45 -19.06
CA PRO A 540 -0.08 -11.05 -18.85
C PRO A 540 0.98 -10.56 -19.85
N ARG A 541 0.80 -9.36 -20.41
CA ARG A 541 1.84 -8.71 -21.24
C ARG A 541 2.84 -8.03 -20.33
N THR A 542 4.06 -8.55 -20.23
CA THR A 542 5.17 -7.92 -19.52
C THR A 542 6.37 -7.75 -20.44
N THR A 543 6.99 -6.57 -20.36
CA THR A 543 8.21 -6.21 -21.13
C THR A 543 9.50 -6.54 -20.38
N GLU A 544 9.41 -6.96 -19.11
CA GLU A 544 10.60 -7.23 -18.32
C GLU A 544 11.30 -8.54 -18.75
N PRO A 545 12.62 -8.69 -18.55
CA PRO A 545 13.32 -9.97 -18.72
C PRO A 545 12.98 -11.00 -17.62
N TRP A 546 12.98 -12.29 -17.96
CA TRP A 546 12.74 -13.39 -17.00
C TRP A 546 13.70 -13.33 -15.80
N THR A 547 14.97 -12.99 -16.06
CA THR A 547 16.01 -12.86 -15.03
C THR A 547 15.64 -11.83 -13.97
N THR A 548 15.08 -10.68 -14.38
CA THR A 548 14.65 -9.64 -13.45
C THR A 548 13.51 -10.10 -12.56
N THR A 549 12.50 -10.79 -13.13
CA THR A 549 11.35 -11.30 -12.36
C THR A 549 11.79 -12.31 -11.29
N PHE A 550 12.68 -13.24 -11.64
CA PHE A 550 13.18 -14.24 -10.69
C PHE A 550 14.19 -13.66 -9.69
N ALA A 551 14.92 -12.60 -10.03
CA ALA A 551 15.94 -12.01 -9.14
C ALA A 551 15.37 -11.13 -8.01
N ARG A 552 14.12 -10.65 -8.10
CA ARG A 552 13.54 -9.68 -7.15
C ARG A 552 13.51 -10.16 -5.69
N PRO A 553 13.01 -11.37 -5.36
CA PRO A 553 12.96 -11.83 -3.97
C PRO A 553 14.34 -11.92 -3.31
N TYR A 554 15.38 -12.29 -4.08
CA TYR A 554 16.75 -12.44 -3.57
C TYR A 554 17.35 -11.13 -3.07
N LYS A 555 16.91 -9.98 -3.60
CA LYS A 555 17.37 -8.67 -3.13
C LYS A 555 16.91 -8.39 -1.70
N MET A 556 15.73 -8.88 -1.30
CA MET A 556 15.17 -8.60 0.02
C MET A 556 15.91 -9.33 1.16
N PHE A 557 16.68 -10.38 0.86
CA PHE A 557 17.57 -11.02 1.85
C PHE A 557 18.69 -10.10 2.36
N ALA A 558 19.05 -9.06 1.60
CA ALA A 558 20.08 -8.10 2.02
C ALA A 558 19.57 -7.05 3.00
N TYR A 559 18.28 -7.04 3.35
CA TYR A 559 17.66 -5.99 4.18
C TYR A 559 17.52 -6.48 5.63
N PRO A 560 18.25 -5.89 6.59
CA PRO A 560 18.18 -6.34 7.98
C PRO A 560 16.78 -6.20 8.60
N ALA A 561 16.02 -5.17 8.21
CA ALA A 561 14.62 -4.98 8.64
C ALA A 561 13.66 -6.06 8.14
N VAL A 562 14.08 -6.90 7.19
CA VAL A 562 13.32 -8.07 6.71
C VAL A 562 13.94 -9.35 7.24
N LEU A 563 15.27 -9.49 7.14
CA LEU A 563 15.98 -10.71 7.49
C LEU A 563 15.98 -10.98 9.01
N LEU A 564 16.22 -9.98 9.85
CA LEU A 564 16.26 -10.15 11.31
C LEU A 564 14.93 -10.65 11.90
N PRO A 565 13.76 -10.05 11.59
CA PRO A 565 12.49 -10.57 12.10
C PRO A 565 12.17 -11.95 11.50
N SER A 566 12.57 -12.20 10.24
CA SER A 566 12.41 -13.51 9.61
C SER A 566 13.23 -14.62 10.29
N ILE A 567 14.48 -14.33 10.69
CA ILE A 567 15.34 -15.27 11.42
C ILE A 567 14.81 -15.51 12.84
N TRP A 568 14.42 -14.45 13.54
CA TRP A 568 13.89 -14.61 14.89
C TRP A 568 12.58 -15.40 14.90
N PHE A 569 11.67 -15.06 13.98
CA PHE A 569 10.42 -15.77 13.86
C PHE A 569 10.61 -17.23 13.44
N SER A 570 11.58 -17.52 12.56
CA SER A 570 11.83 -18.91 12.16
C SER A 570 12.20 -19.78 13.35
N VAL A 571 12.98 -19.26 14.30
CA VAL A 571 13.30 -19.95 15.57
C VAL A 571 12.07 -20.10 16.46
N CYS A 572 11.22 -19.07 16.55
CA CYS A 572 9.94 -19.13 17.23
C CYS A 572 9.00 -20.20 16.63
N TYR A 573 9.10 -20.42 15.33
CA TYR A 573 8.29 -21.37 14.56
C TYR A 573 8.88 -22.79 14.47
N ALA A 574 10.16 -22.96 14.78
CA ALA A 574 10.97 -24.14 14.45
C ALA A 574 10.32 -25.46 14.86
N THR A 575 9.80 -25.56 16.09
CA THR A 575 9.27 -26.81 16.63
C THR A 575 7.85 -27.14 16.17
N GLU A 576 7.15 -26.28 15.43
CA GLU A 576 5.74 -26.50 15.07
C GLU A 576 5.52 -27.84 14.35
N VAL A 577 6.34 -28.12 13.33
CA VAL A 577 6.27 -29.38 12.58
C VAL A 577 6.72 -30.56 13.44
N ALA A 578 7.74 -30.39 14.29
CA ALA A 578 8.21 -31.45 15.18
C ALA A 578 7.17 -31.82 16.24
N ASN A 579 6.44 -30.83 16.77
CA ASN A 579 5.41 -31.02 17.77
C ASN A 579 4.25 -31.82 17.18
N THR A 580 3.75 -31.38 16.02
CA THR A 580 2.64 -32.07 15.34
C THR A 580 3.03 -33.45 14.82
N ALA A 581 4.24 -33.62 14.28
CA ALA A 581 4.78 -34.92 13.87
C ALA A 581 5.08 -35.87 15.04
N GLY A 582 5.34 -35.30 16.22
CA GLY A 582 5.59 -36.02 17.46
C GLY A 582 4.33 -36.58 18.12
N PHE A 583 3.12 -36.11 17.79
CA PHE A 583 1.89 -36.58 18.46
C PHE A 583 1.71 -38.11 18.45
N PRO A 584 1.93 -38.84 17.32
CA PRO A 584 1.84 -40.30 17.32
C PRO A 584 2.88 -40.97 18.22
N LEU A 585 4.07 -40.37 18.38
CA LEU A 585 5.14 -40.92 19.22
C LEU A 585 4.91 -40.61 20.70
N ASN A 586 4.51 -39.38 21.01
CA ASN A 586 4.36 -38.87 22.37
C ASN A 586 3.04 -39.29 23.03
N PHE A 587 1.98 -39.51 22.25
CA PHE A 587 0.65 -39.87 22.77
C PHE A 587 0.17 -41.24 22.31
N GLY A 588 0.78 -41.85 21.30
CA GLY A 588 0.29 -43.09 20.71
C GLY A 588 0.40 -44.34 21.59
N PRO A 589 0.19 -45.54 21.03
CA PRO A 589 0.05 -46.79 21.79
C PRO A 589 1.25 -47.17 22.66
N ASN A 590 2.46 -46.75 22.26
CA ASN A 590 3.70 -47.03 22.98
C ASN A 590 4.07 -45.96 24.02
N SER A 591 3.26 -44.90 24.12
CA SER A 591 3.40 -43.88 25.17
C SER A 591 2.56 -44.24 26.39
N ARG A 592 2.76 -43.52 27.50
CA ARG A 592 1.93 -43.64 28.71
C ARG A 592 0.44 -43.31 28.51
N PHE A 593 0.09 -42.62 27.42
CA PHE A 593 -1.29 -42.19 27.15
C PHE A 593 -2.09 -43.20 26.31
N HIS A 594 -1.39 -44.07 25.58
CA HIS A 594 -1.97 -45.16 24.78
C HIS A 594 -3.05 -44.73 23.78
N PHE A 595 -2.92 -43.55 23.16
CA PHE A 595 -3.93 -43.05 22.22
C PHE A 595 -3.96 -43.86 20.92
N ASN A 596 -5.17 -44.09 20.43
CA ASN A 596 -5.41 -44.62 19.09
C ASN A 596 -5.30 -43.50 18.02
N PRO A 597 -5.31 -43.83 16.70
CA PRO A 597 -5.18 -42.83 15.63
C PRO A 597 -6.21 -41.70 15.66
N LEU A 598 -7.45 -41.97 16.09
CA LEU A 598 -8.49 -40.94 16.22
C LEU A 598 -8.14 -39.94 17.33
N GLN A 599 -7.73 -40.46 18.49
CA GLN A 599 -7.31 -39.64 19.63
C GLN A 599 -6.03 -38.85 19.34
N ILE A 600 -5.09 -39.42 18.59
CA ILE A 600 -3.92 -38.68 18.05
C ILE A 600 -4.39 -37.56 17.13
N GLY A 601 -5.38 -37.81 16.26
CA GLY A 601 -6.03 -36.78 15.45
C GLY A 601 -6.61 -35.64 16.29
N PHE A 602 -7.25 -35.95 17.43
CA PHE A 602 -7.78 -34.94 18.35
C PHE A 602 -6.71 -34.10 19.05
N CYS A 603 -5.46 -34.55 19.14
CA CYS A 603 -4.38 -33.73 19.68
C CYS A 603 -4.19 -32.44 18.88
N TYR A 604 -4.50 -32.44 17.58
CA TYR A 604 -4.43 -31.25 16.73
C TYR A 604 -5.44 -30.15 17.11
N PHE A 605 -6.50 -30.46 17.87
CA PHE A 605 -7.40 -29.42 18.40
C PHE A 605 -6.67 -28.44 19.32
N SER A 606 -5.58 -28.86 19.97
CA SER A 606 -4.78 -27.96 20.80
C SER A 606 -4.24 -26.77 20.00
N GLY A 607 -3.58 -27.05 18.87
CA GLY A 607 -3.09 -26.02 17.96
C GLY A 607 -4.23 -25.23 17.31
N PHE A 608 -5.32 -25.89 16.92
CA PHE A 608 -6.53 -25.20 16.40
C PHE A 608 -7.02 -24.12 17.36
N ILE A 609 -7.19 -24.44 18.64
CA ILE A 609 -7.68 -23.49 19.66
C ILE A 609 -6.73 -22.30 19.78
N GLY A 610 -5.42 -22.56 19.92
CA GLY A 610 -4.42 -21.50 20.05
C GLY A 610 -4.38 -20.59 18.83
N ALA A 611 -4.33 -21.19 17.64
CA ALA A 611 -4.24 -20.49 16.37
C ALA A 611 -5.50 -19.67 16.05
N SER A 612 -6.69 -20.22 16.30
CA SER A 612 -7.95 -19.49 16.09
C SER A 612 -8.07 -18.27 17.00
N LEU A 613 -7.71 -18.40 18.28
CA LEU A 613 -7.74 -17.29 19.23
C LEU A 613 -6.75 -16.19 18.84
N ALA A 614 -5.54 -16.58 18.41
CA ALA A 614 -4.52 -15.63 17.97
C ALA A 614 -4.97 -14.84 16.74
N GLU A 615 -5.49 -15.50 15.71
CA GLU A 615 -5.88 -14.83 14.47
C GLU A 615 -7.05 -13.85 14.66
N TRP A 616 -7.98 -14.16 15.58
CA TRP A 616 -9.07 -13.23 15.92
C TRP A 616 -8.60 -12.00 16.69
N ILE A 617 -7.46 -12.08 17.37
CA ILE A 617 -6.92 -10.99 18.22
C ILE A 617 -5.86 -10.18 17.47
N ALA A 618 -5.01 -10.83 16.66
CA ALA A 618 -3.82 -10.22 16.08
C ALA A 618 -4.11 -8.99 15.21
N GLY A 619 -5.04 -9.10 14.25
CA GLY A 619 -5.43 -7.99 13.39
C GLY A 619 -5.96 -6.78 14.16
N PRO A 620 -7.01 -6.94 14.99
CA PRO A 620 -7.53 -5.84 15.81
C PRO A 620 -6.49 -5.20 16.75
N VAL A 621 -5.54 -5.96 17.27
CA VAL A 621 -4.45 -5.43 18.10
C VAL A 621 -3.47 -4.60 17.28
N CYS A 622 -3.09 -5.04 16.08
CA CYS A 622 -2.28 -4.23 15.15
C CYS A 622 -2.98 -2.91 14.85
N ASP A 623 -4.26 -2.94 14.47
CA ASP A 623 -5.05 -1.74 14.16
C ASP A 623 -5.15 -0.80 15.38
N LEU A 624 -5.33 -1.35 16.59
CA LEU A 624 -5.41 -0.58 17.82
C LEU A 624 -4.08 0.14 18.11
N VAL A 625 -2.94 -0.53 17.93
CA VAL A 625 -1.61 0.06 18.12
C VAL A 625 -1.38 1.17 17.11
N THR A 626 -1.70 0.94 15.84
CA THR A 626 -1.60 1.94 14.76
C THR A 626 -2.45 3.17 15.07
N LYS A 627 -3.75 2.98 15.35
CA LYS A 627 -4.67 4.08 15.70
C LYS A 627 -4.22 4.84 16.93
N ARG A 628 -3.71 4.15 17.96
CA ARG A 628 -3.23 4.80 19.19
C ARG A 628 -1.97 5.62 18.97
N HIS A 629 -1.08 5.18 18.08
CA HIS A 629 0.13 5.91 17.74
C HIS A 629 -0.19 7.15 16.88
N LEU A 630 -1.01 7.00 15.85
CA LEU A 630 -1.44 8.09 14.97
C LEU A 630 -2.23 9.20 15.70
N ARG A 631 -2.88 8.87 16.83
CA ARG A 631 -3.49 9.88 17.70
C ARG A 631 -2.50 10.72 18.50
N LYS A 632 -1.24 10.29 18.60
CA LYS A 632 -0.19 10.93 19.42
C LYS A 632 0.94 11.53 18.60
N ALA A 633 1.19 10.99 17.40
CA ALA A 633 2.23 11.42 16.49
C ALA A 633 1.66 11.39 15.07
N TYR A 634 2.00 12.40 14.26
CA TYR A 634 1.55 12.50 12.88
C TYR A 634 2.32 11.58 11.93
N GLU A 635 3.45 10.99 12.37
CA GLU A 635 4.24 10.06 11.56
C GLU A 635 4.01 8.58 11.96
N TRP A 636 3.81 7.72 10.95
CA TRP A 636 3.73 6.27 11.14
C TRP A 636 5.11 5.61 11.02
N HIS A 637 5.60 5.07 12.13
CA HIS A 637 6.73 4.14 12.15
C HIS A 637 6.27 2.69 12.32
N PRO A 638 6.44 1.82 11.32
CA PRO A 638 6.08 0.40 11.41
C PRO A 638 6.68 -0.32 12.62
N GLU A 639 7.85 0.12 13.11
CA GLU A 639 8.53 -0.42 14.29
C GLU A 639 7.67 -0.40 15.57
N GLN A 640 6.62 0.43 15.63
CA GLN A 640 5.68 0.44 16.74
C GLN A 640 4.93 -0.89 16.89
N LEU A 641 4.69 -1.61 15.78
CA LEU A 641 4.06 -2.93 15.79
C LEU A 641 4.94 -3.99 16.48
N LEU A 642 6.26 -3.83 16.46
CA LEU A 642 7.20 -4.77 17.09
C LEU A 642 7.05 -4.86 18.61
N LYS A 643 6.40 -3.87 19.25
CA LYS A 643 6.05 -3.95 20.67
C LYS A 643 5.07 -5.08 20.97
N ILE A 644 4.24 -5.47 20.00
CA ILE A 644 3.32 -6.60 20.16
C ILE A 644 4.12 -7.92 20.27
N CYS A 645 5.36 -7.98 19.77
CA CYS A 645 6.18 -9.19 19.83
C CYS A 645 6.50 -9.67 21.26
N TRP A 646 6.32 -8.83 22.29
CA TRP A 646 6.40 -9.26 23.69
C TRP A 646 5.42 -10.38 24.02
N THR A 647 4.27 -10.46 23.34
CA THR A 647 3.32 -11.57 23.53
C THR A 647 3.96 -12.90 23.14
N GLY A 648 4.68 -12.95 22.01
CA GLY A 648 5.39 -14.14 21.56
C GLY A 648 6.58 -14.51 22.44
N VAL A 649 7.33 -13.52 22.95
CA VAL A 649 8.45 -13.74 23.90
C VAL A 649 7.97 -14.44 25.18
N VAL A 650 6.72 -14.22 25.58
CA VAL A 650 6.15 -14.87 26.77
C VAL A 650 5.44 -16.18 26.41
N ALA A 651 4.53 -16.14 25.45
CA ALA A 651 3.66 -17.27 25.12
C ALA A 651 4.42 -18.47 24.56
N ILE A 652 5.36 -18.25 23.63
CA ILE A 652 6.07 -19.35 22.95
C ILE A 652 6.94 -20.14 23.93
N PRO A 653 7.83 -19.52 24.73
CA PRO A 653 8.61 -20.24 25.73
C PRO A 653 7.72 -20.91 26.78
N THR A 654 6.66 -20.23 27.24
CA THR A 654 5.73 -20.80 28.22
C THR A 654 5.06 -22.07 27.68
N GLY A 655 4.55 -22.03 26.45
CA GLY A 655 3.92 -23.18 25.82
C GLY A 655 4.87 -24.36 25.62
N LEU A 656 6.11 -24.10 25.20
CA LEU A 656 7.13 -25.13 25.04
C LEU A 656 7.57 -25.75 26.36
N LEU A 657 7.77 -24.94 27.41
CA LEU A 657 8.10 -25.42 28.75
C LEU A 657 6.99 -26.28 29.33
N VAL A 658 5.74 -25.82 29.24
CA VAL A 658 4.57 -26.59 29.68
C VAL A 658 4.50 -27.90 28.89
N TYR A 659 4.67 -27.88 27.56
CA TYR A 659 4.63 -29.10 26.76
C TYR A 659 5.73 -30.10 27.15
N GLY A 660 6.99 -29.66 27.25
CA GLY A 660 8.12 -30.53 27.56
C GLY A 660 8.08 -31.12 28.96
N ILE A 661 7.84 -30.28 29.98
CA ILE A 661 7.79 -30.71 31.40
C ILE A 661 6.59 -31.62 31.63
N GLU A 662 5.41 -31.25 31.09
CA GLU A 662 4.23 -32.07 31.27
C GLU A 662 4.30 -33.36 30.47
N LEU A 663 4.99 -33.41 29.32
CA LEU A 663 5.28 -34.69 28.64
C LEU A 663 6.17 -35.61 29.48
N ALA A 664 7.12 -35.07 30.24
CA ALA A 664 8.02 -35.85 31.08
C ALA A 664 7.35 -36.36 32.36
N HIS A 665 6.63 -35.47 33.05
CA HIS A 665 6.19 -35.72 34.44
C HIS A 665 4.67 -35.64 34.62
N GLY A 666 3.96 -35.03 33.68
CA GLY A 666 2.52 -34.77 33.79
C GLY A 666 1.67 -36.04 33.89
N MET A 667 0.64 -35.98 34.72
CA MET A 667 -0.27 -37.11 34.95
C MET A 667 -1.44 -37.15 33.95
N THR A 668 -1.64 -36.08 33.17
CA THR A 668 -2.77 -35.93 32.25
C THR A 668 -2.30 -35.55 30.86
N TRP A 669 -3.07 -35.92 29.84
CA TRP A 669 -2.82 -35.54 28.45
C TRP A 669 -3.22 -34.08 28.17
N ILE A 670 -4.03 -33.47 29.04
CA ILE A 670 -4.56 -32.10 28.86
C ILE A 670 -3.44 -31.09 29.04
N ALA A 671 -2.63 -31.21 30.09
CA ALA A 671 -1.57 -30.26 30.40
C ALA A 671 -0.54 -30.06 29.26
N PRO A 672 0.05 -31.12 28.65
CA PRO A 672 0.95 -30.91 27.51
C PRO A 672 0.24 -30.31 26.30
N LEU A 673 -1.00 -30.71 26.00
CA LEU A 673 -1.77 -30.13 24.90
C LEU A 673 -2.14 -28.66 25.15
N ALA A 674 -2.39 -28.25 26.39
CA ALA A 674 -2.56 -26.83 26.73
C ALA A 674 -1.28 -26.03 26.45
N GLY A 675 -0.11 -26.63 26.68
CA GLY A 675 1.18 -26.06 26.26
C GLY A 675 1.26 -25.81 24.75
N ILE A 676 0.82 -26.78 23.94
CA ILE A 676 0.73 -26.60 22.48
C ILE A 676 -0.22 -25.46 22.09
N SER A 677 -1.38 -25.33 22.77
CA SER A 677 -2.30 -24.22 22.51
C SER A 677 -1.68 -22.84 22.80
N ILE A 678 -0.95 -22.71 23.91
CA ILE A 678 -0.26 -21.45 24.28
C ILE A 678 0.87 -21.14 23.29
N PHE A 679 1.62 -22.18 22.88
CA PHE A 679 2.67 -22.08 21.87
C PHE A 679 2.13 -21.60 20.52
N ALA A 680 1.10 -22.27 19.99
CA ALA A 680 0.46 -21.91 18.73
C ALA A 680 -0.13 -20.50 18.78
N PHE A 681 -0.75 -20.13 19.91
CA PHE A 681 -1.26 -18.77 20.11
C PHE A 681 -0.16 -17.70 19.97
N GLY A 682 1.01 -17.91 20.60
CA GLY A 682 2.13 -16.99 20.51
C GLY A 682 2.69 -16.87 19.09
N GLN A 683 2.80 -17.98 18.37
CA GLN A 683 3.34 -18.01 17.01
C GLN A 683 2.44 -17.27 16.02
N GLU A 684 1.13 -17.55 16.02
CA GLU A 684 0.22 -16.97 15.05
C GLU A 684 0.06 -15.45 15.25
N ILE A 685 0.10 -14.94 16.49
CA ILE A 685 0.20 -13.49 16.72
C ILE A 685 1.46 -12.92 16.07
N LEU A 686 2.61 -13.57 16.26
CA LEU A 686 3.88 -13.10 15.71
C LEU A 686 3.93 -13.15 14.18
N VAL A 687 3.36 -14.18 13.53
CA VAL A 687 3.25 -14.24 12.06
C VAL A 687 2.56 -12.98 11.55
N THR A 688 1.38 -12.70 12.08
CA THR A 688 0.56 -11.57 11.65
C THR A 688 1.27 -10.24 11.91
N VAL A 689 1.80 -10.03 13.12
CA VAL A 689 2.50 -8.78 13.49
C VAL A 689 3.75 -8.54 12.63
N LEU A 690 4.61 -9.54 12.47
CA LEU A 690 5.87 -9.36 11.75
C LEU A 690 5.64 -9.21 10.25
N LEU A 691 4.69 -9.94 9.68
CA LEU A 691 4.34 -9.79 8.28
C LEU A 691 3.74 -8.41 8.00
N THR A 692 2.83 -7.91 8.85
CA THR A 692 2.31 -6.54 8.76
C THR A 692 3.44 -5.52 8.89
N TYR A 693 4.32 -5.64 9.89
CA TYR A 693 5.48 -4.76 10.06
C TYR A 693 6.32 -4.65 8.78
N MET A 694 6.66 -5.78 8.16
CA MET A 694 7.54 -5.75 7.01
C MET A 694 6.84 -5.27 5.73
N ILE A 695 5.54 -5.55 5.57
CA ILE A 695 4.72 -5.01 4.48
C ILE A 695 4.62 -3.49 4.62
N ASP A 696 4.36 -2.97 5.82
CA ASP A 696 4.32 -1.54 6.10
C ASP A 696 5.70 -0.88 5.93
N ALA A 697 6.78 -1.60 6.25
CA ALA A 697 8.13 -1.10 6.05
C ALA A 697 8.51 -0.99 4.56
N TYR A 698 7.99 -1.87 3.71
CA TYR A 698 8.30 -1.99 2.28
C TYR A 698 7.06 -2.30 1.42
N PRO A 699 6.08 -1.37 1.32
CA PRO A 699 4.78 -1.65 0.69
C PRO A 699 4.91 -1.98 -0.81
N LYS A 700 5.86 -1.34 -1.50
CA LYS A 700 6.15 -1.61 -2.93
C LYS A 700 6.76 -2.99 -3.18
N GLN A 701 7.28 -3.66 -2.15
CA GLN A 701 7.91 -4.97 -2.21
C GLN A 701 7.20 -6.00 -1.31
N ALA A 702 5.93 -5.78 -0.98
CA ALA A 702 5.17 -6.61 -0.06
C ALA A 702 5.22 -8.11 -0.43
N ALA A 703 5.17 -8.43 -1.73
CA ALA A 703 5.27 -9.79 -2.23
C ALA A 703 6.66 -10.40 -1.97
N GLU A 704 7.72 -9.67 -2.31
CA GLU A 704 9.11 -10.11 -2.13
C GLU A 704 9.48 -10.30 -0.66
N VAL A 705 9.03 -9.41 0.23
CA VAL A 705 9.26 -9.55 1.66
C VAL A 705 8.55 -10.79 2.21
N SER A 706 7.28 -11.00 1.84
CA SER A 706 6.51 -12.16 2.26
C SER A 706 7.19 -13.48 1.87
N ILE A 707 7.89 -13.51 0.73
CA ILE A 707 8.67 -14.66 0.27
C ILE A 707 9.88 -14.92 1.18
N VAL A 708 10.65 -13.89 1.54
CA VAL A 708 11.82 -14.05 2.44
C VAL A 708 11.38 -14.56 3.81
N PHE A 709 10.30 -13.99 4.36
CA PHE A 709 9.74 -14.40 5.64
C PHE A 709 9.34 -15.88 5.65
N GLN A 710 8.56 -16.29 4.66
CA GLN A 710 8.13 -17.69 4.52
C GLN A 710 9.30 -18.63 4.28
N PHE A 711 10.29 -18.23 3.48
CA PHE A 711 11.49 -19.03 3.24
C PHE A 711 12.23 -19.33 4.55
N CYS A 712 12.54 -18.30 5.35
CA CYS A 712 13.22 -18.48 6.63
C CYS A 712 12.40 -19.36 7.59
N MET A 713 11.10 -19.06 7.73
CA MET A 713 10.16 -19.77 8.59
C MET A 713 10.12 -21.26 8.29
N PHE A 714 9.91 -21.64 7.02
CA PHE A 714 9.72 -23.05 6.63
C PHE A 714 11.04 -23.83 6.53
N VAL A 715 12.17 -23.19 6.22
CA VAL A 715 13.48 -23.84 6.30
C VAL A 715 13.80 -24.26 7.73
N MET A 716 13.53 -23.38 8.71
CA MET A 716 13.76 -23.69 10.12
C MET A 716 12.75 -24.72 10.64
N ALA A 717 11.48 -24.68 10.22
CA ALA A 717 10.50 -25.69 10.62
C ALA A 717 10.76 -27.10 10.04
N TYR A 718 11.52 -27.22 8.95
CA TYR A 718 11.77 -28.49 8.28
C TYR A 718 12.69 -29.43 9.05
N HIS A 719 13.78 -28.94 9.67
CA HIS A 719 14.80 -29.81 10.26
C HIS A 719 14.46 -30.45 11.63
N PRO A 720 13.74 -29.79 12.57
CA PRO A 720 13.53 -30.33 13.91
C PRO A 720 12.86 -31.72 13.94
N PRO A 721 11.87 -32.04 13.08
CA PRO A 721 11.29 -33.38 13.03
C PRO A 721 12.30 -34.53 12.87
N PHE A 722 13.45 -34.28 12.23
CA PHE A 722 14.44 -35.32 11.92
C PHE A 722 15.36 -35.69 13.09
N TYR A 723 15.43 -34.86 14.14
CA TYR A 723 16.30 -35.13 15.28
C TYR A 723 15.65 -34.90 16.64
N ASN A 724 14.52 -34.17 16.73
CA ASN A 724 13.94 -33.83 18.04
C ASN A 724 13.58 -35.08 18.84
N GLN A 725 13.05 -36.13 18.21
CA GLN A 725 12.78 -37.39 18.91
C GLN A 725 14.06 -38.11 19.35
N TYR A 726 15.08 -38.19 18.50
CA TYR A 726 16.38 -38.76 18.89
C TYR A 726 17.03 -37.97 20.03
N TRP A 727 16.82 -36.66 20.06
CA TRP A 727 17.32 -35.80 21.13
C TRP A 727 16.59 -36.08 22.45
N ILE A 728 15.26 -36.25 22.42
CA ILE A 728 14.48 -36.67 23.58
C ILE A 728 15.00 -38.03 24.11
N GLU A 729 15.20 -38.99 23.23
CA GLU A 729 15.72 -40.33 23.59
C GLU A 729 17.14 -40.27 24.18
N ALA A 730 18.03 -39.48 23.57
CA ALA A 730 19.41 -39.33 24.03
C ALA A 730 19.54 -38.55 25.34
N ALA A 731 18.69 -37.54 25.55
CA ALA A 731 18.63 -36.78 26.79
C ALA A 731 17.97 -37.57 27.93
N GLY A 732 17.24 -38.64 27.60
CA GLY A 732 16.47 -39.46 28.53
C GLY A 732 15.15 -38.84 28.97
N SER A 733 14.83 -37.61 28.55
CA SER A 733 13.61 -36.93 28.93
C SER A 733 13.27 -35.74 28.01
N PRO A 734 11.98 -35.46 27.72
CA PRO A 734 11.60 -34.43 26.75
C PRO A 734 11.78 -32.99 27.23
N GLU A 735 11.82 -32.72 28.54
CA GLU A 735 11.99 -31.37 29.07
C GLU A 735 13.30 -30.71 28.63
N ILE A 736 14.38 -31.47 28.46
CA ILE A 736 15.69 -30.90 28.11
C ILE A 736 15.66 -30.25 26.72
N PRO A 737 15.29 -30.95 25.62
CA PRO A 737 15.14 -30.31 24.31
C PRO A 737 14.17 -29.11 24.33
N TYR A 738 13.03 -29.24 25.02
CA TYR A 738 12.00 -28.19 25.02
C TYR A 738 12.40 -26.95 25.85
N ILE A 739 13.18 -27.10 26.92
CA ILE A 739 13.79 -25.97 27.64
C ILE A 739 14.72 -25.21 26.70
N ILE A 740 15.55 -25.92 25.94
CA ILE A 740 16.49 -25.28 25.01
C ILE A 740 15.73 -24.53 23.91
N TRP A 741 14.71 -25.17 23.31
CA TRP A 741 13.84 -24.52 22.34
C TRP A 741 13.12 -23.29 22.90
N ALA A 742 12.69 -23.31 24.16
CA ALA A 742 12.05 -22.18 24.83
C ALA A 742 13.03 -21.01 25.06
N MET A 743 14.32 -21.29 25.32
CA MET A 743 15.32 -20.26 25.56
C MET A 743 15.76 -19.53 24.29
N LEU A 744 15.76 -20.19 23.13
CA LEU A 744 16.26 -19.61 21.88
C LEU A 744 15.51 -18.33 21.44
N PRO A 745 14.16 -18.27 21.41
CA PRO A 745 13.41 -17.05 21.14
C PRO A 745 13.78 -15.89 22.07
N ILE A 746 13.99 -16.16 23.36
CA ILE A 746 14.33 -15.16 24.38
C ILE A 746 15.73 -14.62 24.13
N ILE A 747 16.70 -15.52 23.89
CA ILE A 747 18.10 -15.15 23.68
C ILE A 747 18.28 -14.33 22.40
N LEU A 748 17.58 -14.68 21.33
CA LEU A 748 17.71 -14.00 20.03
C LEU A 748 16.87 -12.71 19.93
N PHE A 749 15.87 -12.54 20.80
CA PHE A 749 14.98 -11.37 20.75
C PHE A 749 15.73 -10.02 20.76
N PRO A 750 16.69 -9.75 21.67
CA PRO A 750 17.41 -8.46 21.69
C PRO A 750 18.19 -8.18 20.41
N PHE A 751 18.78 -9.23 19.81
CA PHE A 751 19.65 -9.10 18.63
C PHE A 751 18.88 -8.94 17.32
N CYS A 752 17.65 -9.45 17.26
CA CYS A 752 16.82 -9.38 16.07
C CYS A 752 15.73 -8.31 16.19
N ILE A 753 14.81 -8.45 17.13
CA ILE A 753 13.66 -7.55 17.29
C ILE A 753 14.01 -6.35 18.16
N GLY A 754 14.70 -6.55 19.29
CA GLY A 754 15.11 -5.46 20.18
C GLY A 754 15.96 -4.41 19.45
N LEU A 755 16.87 -4.85 18.58
CA LEU A 755 17.66 -3.98 17.70
C LEU A 755 16.78 -3.13 16.77
N LEU A 756 15.72 -3.71 16.20
CA LEU A 756 14.78 -2.99 15.33
C LEU A 756 13.82 -2.10 16.12
N MET A 757 13.44 -2.48 17.34
CA MET A 757 12.66 -1.62 18.24
C MET A 757 13.45 -0.38 18.64
N TRP A 758 14.77 -0.49 18.79
CA TRP A 758 15.63 0.63 19.16
C TRP A 758 16.05 1.49 17.97
N LYS A 759 16.55 0.87 16.90
CA LYS A 759 17.17 1.56 15.74
C LYS A 759 16.61 1.15 14.39
N GLY A 760 15.41 0.55 14.34
CA GLY A 760 14.82 0.02 13.11
C GLY A 760 14.69 1.08 12.02
N TRP A 761 14.31 2.30 12.38
CA TRP A 761 14.25 3.43 11.46
C TRP A 761 15.62 3.72 10.82
N GLU A 762 16.69 3.86 11.61
CA GLU A 762 18.05 4.14 11.13
C GLU A 762 18.56 3.01 10.22
N ILE A 763 18.28 1.76 10.59
CA ILE A 763 18.67 0.56 9.85
C ILE A 763 17.99 0.55 8.49
N ARG A 764 16.70 0.89 8.42
CA ARG A 764 15.97 1.01 7.16
C ARG A 764 16.47 2.16 6.31
N ALA A 765 16.73 3.32 6.92
CA ALA A 765 17.23 4.51 6.23
C ALA A 765 18.60 4.28 5.56
N LYS A 766 19.41 3.33 6.08
CA LYS A 766 20.71 2.95 5.50
C LYS A 766 20.62 1.93 4.35
N GLY A 767 19.45 1.33 4.10
CA GLY A 767 19.27 0.34 3.04
C GLY A 767 19.38 0.93 1.62
N PRO A 768 19.60 0.12 0.58
CA PRO A 768 19.72 0.59 -0.81
C PRO A 768 18.53 1.41 -1.33
N TRP A 769 17.33 1.20 -0.77
CA TRP A 769 16.13 2.02 -1.02
C TRP A 769 15.88 3.09 0.06
N GLY A 770 16.54 2.99 1.23
CA GLY A 770 16.45 3.91 2.35
C GLY A 770 17.23 5.22 2.15
N GLY A 771 18.26 5.20 1.29
CA GLY A 771 19.02 6.39 0.92
C GLY A 771 18.19 7.51 0.27
N ARG A 772 16.96 7.23 -0.17
CA ARG A 772 15.99 8.26 -0.59
C ARG A 772 15.24 8.90 0.58
N ARG A 773 14.98 8.19 1.68
CA ARG A 773 14.36 8.76 2.90
C ARG A 773 15.37 9.51 3.76
N ARG A 774 16.62 9.05 3.82
CA ARG A 774 17.67 9.71 4.61
C ARG A 774 18.02 11.11 4.11
N ARG A 775 17.90 11.37 2.80
CA ARG A 775 18.02 12.73 2.24
C ARG A 775 16.84 13.64 2.59
N HIS A 776 15.64 13.11 2.82
CA HIS A 776 14.52 13.90 3.32
C HIS A 776 14.69 14.31 4.79
N VAL A 777 15.21 13.42 5.65
CA VAL A 777 15.33 13.70 7.10
C VAL A 777 16.62 14.45 7.46
N GLU A 778 17.76 14.16 6.80
CA GLU A 778 19.00 14.95 7.00
C GLU A 778 18.91 16.35 6.36
N GLN A 779 17.95 16.60 5.46
CA GLN A 779 17.57 17.96 5.02
C GLN A 779 16.57 18.66 5.95
N GLN A 780 15.98 17.95 6.92
CA GLN A 780 15.08 18.53 7.93
C GLN A 780 15.73 18.72 9.31
N THR A 781 16.92 18.16 9.55
CA THR A 781 17.65 18.26 10.84
C THR A 781 19.00 18.97 10.73
N ALA A 782 19.27 19.54 9.56
CA ALA A 782 20.43 20.40 9.31
C ALA A 782 20.03 21.84 8.93
N PHE A 783 18.79 22.22 9.23
CA PHE A 783 18.31 23.59 9.19
C PHE A 783 17.70 23.93 10.52
#